data_AF-A0A818H277-F1
#
_entry.id   AF-A0A818H277-F1
#
_cell.length_a   1.000
_cell.length_b   1.000
_cell.length_c   1.000
_cell.angle_alpha   90.00
_cell.angle_beta   90.00
_cell.angle_gamma   90.00
#
_symmetry.space_group_name_H-M   'P 1'
#
loop_
_entity.id
_entity.type
_entity.pdbx_description
1 polymer ?
#
loop_
_entity_poly.entity_id
_entity_poly.type
_entity_poly.pdbx_seq_one_letter_code
_entity_poly.pdbx_strand_id
1 'polypeptide(L)'
;MLKGGSLPSPIITPLSSSPLSSKNKIHTQTFVEIRSDIPNVRIYFTVDGTKPDPFQTFRTGSISTYLYRGAFRLGSGRRVVKAIAVTQNGLRESNIITKFLDVNDKYSENYDDSPNEYSDNDQSLADQYQSNQCKNDLDRSKWEDDFHLQSNIEGPIWPVNYAGTQIDHSCTPEQDWIEPNRNSQYDYMREQMVERLPPPPPPPVLPPPNRIIDVTYEEENFWDRKIKPLSPGNGNWKKTLDHIFLNVYNYVKDERELREIFGWKTFGRIETIRLIDKGSTYQVLATFKKPLGEQTPYEEPPLLLPVPNRKRSSKHRSKKRTRTPPGVEDERPSRHNHSLKLQDTDEERSTRHNRSLRQPDIDEEKSIRSNHSFRPPIRHEESIREEERQTPRIYTEEIVQQGTLIPYPHFNVQQDCENLRKSMKGLGTDEDMLIHILGNRSHDQRVNIRDTYKSMFGKDLERDVKGDTSGNFCKLLRSLLYAPVEYDCHELYRAIKGLGTSEEALIEILASRSNKRLRDINNLYPKLFKQSLEENIVNDTSGYFKKLLVALVQGQRPESNRINEQEVNKDAKELYDSGENKWGTDESKFIQILCNRSDVQLKAIFEAYHQFSKRDIEADIKSETSGSLRNGLLAIVGVMRNRPGFFVSQLKKALKGAGTNEDELNRVIISRCEVDMIQIKEEYENTMKRSLEDHVQSDTSGDYRKVLLELLKSPNQRTQKPGKKKYEDENLSDYEQPEIYEEEIVQQGTMTAAKNFDAIRDADALRKAMKGAGTDEKTIISILGNRDTSQRLEIKAAFKNKHNRDLVADLKSETSGNFSKLLEKLLLDPVELDCSELKQVVKGVGTDEEAMIEILASRSNKRIRSINETYSKMFGKTLEKDVKSDTSGDFRRLLVSLMQGHRPETTKVNADRAKQDAQSLIDASSDKFGTDKAKFNELFCNRSDSELKAIFNQFAELTGKSIEEIVKKETSGDIQKGILAIIRCIRSRPHFFAEQLQKAMKGFGTKEATLNRIIITRSEIDLVQIKVAYKHLYNCELERDISADTSGDYKKLLLEIFKDPSQRN
;
A
#
# COMPACT_ATOMS: atom_id res chain seq x y z
N MET A 1 23.94 68.71 -0.03
CA MET A 1 23.15 68.48 1.21
C MET A 1 21.91 67.69 0.85
N LEU A 2 21.43 66.79 1.72
CA LEU A 2 20.02 66.38 1.78
C LEU A 2 19.59 66.47 3.25
N LYS A 3 18.71 67.44 3.56
CA LYS A 3 18.10 67.60 4.89
C LYS A 3 16.73 66.93 4.87
N GLY A 4 16.42 66.08 5.86
CA GLY A 4 15.06 65.60 6.11
C GLY A 4 14.77 64.12 5.79
N GLY A 5 15.33 63.20 6.59
CA GLY A 5 14.71 61.91 6.93
C GLY A 5 14.60 60.80 5.86
N SER A 6 13.89 61.06 4.76
CA SER A 6 13.39 60.06 3.81
C SER A 6 14.30 59.89 2.58
N LEU A 7 14.23 58.73 1.92
CA LEU A 7 14.90 58.49 0.64
C LEU A 7 14.05 59.03 -0.53
N PRO A 8 14.67 59.59 -1.59
CA PRO A 8 14.04 59.75 -2.89
C PRO A 8 13.34 58.47 -3.38
N SER A 9 12.11 58.60 -3.86
CA SER A 9 11.33 57.49 -4.43
C SER A 9 11.94 56.95 -5.74
N PRO A 10 11.79 55.65 -6.02
CA PRO A 10 12.19 55.10 -7.32
C PRO A 10 11.28 55.56 -8.45
N ILE A 11 11.76 55.46 -9.70
CA ILE A 11 11.08 55.89 -10.92
C ILE A 11 10.75 54.66 -11.77
N ILE A 12 9.47 54.50 -12.16
CA ILE A 12 8.98 53.37 -12.96
C ILE A 12 8.85 53.80 -14.43
N THR A 13 9.59 53.16 -15.33
CA THR A 13 9.78 53.59 -16.73
C THR A 13 9.65 52.41 -17.70
N PRO A 14 8.66 52.41 -18.62
CA PRO A 14 8.62 51.47 -19.75
C PRO A 14 9.74 51.75 -20.76
N LEU A 15 10.32 50.69 -21.33
CA LEU A 15 11.51 50.74 -22.19
C LEU A 15 11.23 50.66 -23.71
N SER A 16 9.97 50.82 -24.15
CA SER A 16 9.63 50.78 -25.57
C SER A 16 9.64 52.17 -26.22
N SER A 17 10.40 52.34 -27.30
CA SER A 17 10.36 53.51 -28.17
C SER A 17 9.33 53.33 -29.29
N SER A 18 8.11 53.82 -29.09
CA SER A 18 7.08 53.90 -30.14
C SER A 18 6.15 55.11 -29.89
N PRO A 19 5.74 55.88 -30.91
CA PRO A 19 4.98 57.13 -30.76
C PRO A 19 3.48 56.91 -30.48
N LEU A 20 3.12 55.89 -29.71
CA LEU A 20 1.74 55.47 -29.45
C LEU A 20 1.07 56.28 -28.33
N SER A 21 0.67 57.51 -28.64
CA SER A 21 -0.41 58.31 -28.02
C SER A 21 -0.36 58.66 -26.51
N SER A 22 0.02 57.76 -25.59
CA SER A 22 0.05 58.06 -24.15
C SER A 22 1.13 57.29 -23.37
N LYS A 23 1.79 57.96 -22.41
CA LYS A 23 2.89 57.44 -21.56
C LYS A 23 2.50 56.30 -20.57
N ASN A 24 1.29 55.77 -20.69
CA ASN A 24 0.76 54.70 -19.83
C ASN A 24 0.28 53.46 -20.62
N LYS A 25 0.20 53.50 -21.96
CA LYS A 25 -0.12 52.33 -22.79
C LYS A 25 1.16 51.63 -23.23
N ILE A 26 1.21 50.31 -23.07
CA ILE A 26 2.36 49.45 -23.41
C ILE A 26 1.87 48.11 -23.97
N HIS A 27 2.77 47.29 -24.52
CA HIS A 27 2.44 45.91 -24.91
C HIS A 27 2.97 44.90 -23.89
N THR A 28 2.44 43.67 -23.89
CA THR A 28 2.97 42.55 -23.06
C THR A 28 4.43 42.18 -23.34
N GLN A 29 4.97 42.59 -24.50
CA GLN A 29 6.41 42.49 -24.82
C GLN A 29 7.27 43.66 -24.28
N THR A 30 6.65 44.75 -23.80
CA THR A 30 7.38 45.92 -23.28
C THR A 30 7.93 45.66 -21.88
N PHE A 31 9.24 45.80 -21.73
CA PHE A 31 9.89 45.80 -20.42
C PHE A 31 9.60 47.09 -19.64
N VAL A 32 9.44 46.96 -18.33
CA VAL A 32 9.27 48.02 -17.34
C VAL A 32 10.47 47.97 -16.39
N GLU A 33 11.18 49.09 -16.31
CA GLU A 33 12.33 49.28 -15.44
C GLU A 33 11.93 50.09 -14.19
N ILE A 34 12.61 49.85 -13.06
CA ILE A 34 12.47 50.65 -11.85
C ILE A 34 13.84 51.13 -11.40
N ARG A 35 14.13 52.43 -11.58
CA ARG A 35 15.42 53.05 -11.24
C ARG A 35 15.34 53.80 -9.90
N SER A 36 16.48 53.99 -9.25
CA SER A 36 16.66 54.96 -8.16
C SER A 36 18.06 55.57 -8.29
N ASP A 37 18.15 56.90 -8.15
CA ASP A 37 19.42 57.64 -8.28
C ASP A 37 20.34 57.48 -7.05
N ILE A 38 19.96 56.61 -6.10
CA ILE A 38 20.68 56.34 -4.86
C ILE A 38 21.45 55.01 -5.02
N PRO A 39 22.79 55.00 -4.96
CA PRO A 39 23.54 53.75 -4.98
C PRO A 39 23.26 52.91 -3.72
N ASN A 40 23.31 51.58 -3.85
CA ASN A 40 23.19 50.62 -2.74
C ASN A 40 21.85 50.64 -1.97
N VAL A 41 20.73 51.00 -2.61
CA VAL A 41 19.37 50.73 -2.10
C VAL A 41 18.81 49.41 -2.66
N ARG A 42 17.89 48.79 -1.92
CA ARG A 42 17.01 47.71 -2.41
C ARG A 42 15.66 48.31 -2.77
N ILE A 43 15.12 47.98 -3.94
CA ILE A 43 13.81 48.45 -4.39
C ILE A 43 12.82 47.29 -4.30
N TYR A 44 11.71 47.49 -3.60
CA TYR A 44 10.63 46.52 -3.49
C TYR A 44 9.39 47.03 -4.22
N PHE A 45 8.64 46.17 -4.92
CA PHE A 45 7.54 46.58 -5.77
C PHE A 45 6.39 45.55 -5.83
N THR A 46 5.20 46.01 -6.17
CA THR A 46 3.99 45.20 -6.43
C THR A 46 3.50 45.51 -7.86
N VAL A 47 2.68 44.63 -8.45
CA VAL A 47 2.11 44.81 -9.82
C VAL A 47 0.57 44.80 -9.85
N ASP A 48 -0.05 44.43 -8.73
CA ASP A 48 -1.49 44.35 -8.46
C ASP A 48 -2.06 45.63 -7.81
N GLY A 49 -1.20 46.62 -7.51
CA GLY A 49 -1.58 47.83 -6.81
C GLY A 49 -1.64 47.73 -5.28
N THR A 50 -1.27 46.59 -4.67
CA THR A 50 -1.11 46.48 -3.21
C THR A 50 0.07 47.32 -2.70
N LYS A 51 0.14 47.59 -1.39
CA LYS A 51 1.27 48.36 -0.79
C LYS A 51 2.51 47.44 -0.70
N PRO A 52 3.68 47.82 -1.26
CA PRO A 52 4.91 47.07 -1.03
C PRO A 52 5.30 47.05 0.46
N ASP A 53 5.67 45.88 0.98
CA ASP A 53 6.23 45.68 2.33
C ASP A 53 7.67 45.12 2.28
N PRO A 54 8.69 45.98 2.46
CA PRO A 54 10.10 45.59 2.48
C PRO A 54 10.51 44.65 3.63
N PHE A 55 9.67 44.49 4.65
CA PHE A 55 9.98 43.79 5.91
C PHE A 55 9.07 42.58 6.15
N GLN A 56 8.29 42.16 5.14
CA GLN A 56 7.35 41.05 5.22
C GLN A 56 8.07 39.75 5.63
N THR A 57 7.97 39.39 6.91
CA THR A 57 8.46 38.11 7.43
C THR A 57 7.48 37.01 7.06
N PHE A 58 7.97 35.93 6.44
CA PHE A 58 7.16 34.91 5.78
C PHE A 58 5.94 34.43 6.60
N ARG A 59 4.76 34.91 6.19
CA ARG A 59 3.45 34.36 6.53
C ARG A 59 2.67 34.13 5.23
N THR A 60 2.32 32.87 5.00
CA THR A 60 1.16 32.38 4.20
C THR A 60 0.71 33.15 2.94
N GLY A 61 0.74 32.45 1.80
CA GLY A 61 -0.25 32.67 0.73
C GLY A 61 0.27 33.37 -0.52
N SER A 62 0.46 34.69 -0.47
CA SER A 62 0.79 35.48 -1.66
C SER A 62 1.90 36.51 -1.40
N ILE A 63 2.94 36.44 -2.22
CA ILE A 63 3.98 37.47 -2.29
C ILE A 63 3.54 38.49 -3.33
N SER A 64 2.81 39.54 -2.92
CA SER A 64 2.59 40.68 -3.81
C SER A 64 3.83 41.58 -3.93
N THR A 65 4.71 41.55 -2.91
CA THR A 65 5.92 42.40 -2.84
C THR A 65 7.17 41.67 -3.34
N TYR A 66 7.61 42.03 -4.54
CA TYR A 66 8.80 41.53 -5.21
C TYR A 66 10.02 42.43 -4.91
N LEU A 67 11.20 41.82 -4.73
CA LEU A 67 12.48 42.55 -4.75
C LEU A 67 12.92 42.77 -6.21
N TYR A 68 13.04 44.03 -6.62
CA TYR A 68 13.48 44.40 -7.96
C TYR A 68 14.95 43.99 -8.21
N ARG A 69 15.21 43.39 -9.37
CA ARG A 69 16.56 42.91 -9.79
C ARG A 69 16.95 43.31 -11.22
N GLY A 70 16.02 43.89 -11.98
CA GLY A 70 16.18 44.21 -13.40
C GLY A 70 14.81 44.40 -14.06
N ALA A 71 14.79 44.90 -15.30
CA ALA A 71 13.55 45.20 -15.99
C ALA A 71 12.70 43.93 -16.26
N PHE A 72 11.38 44.03 -16.09
CA PHE A 72 10.44 42.91 -16.17
C PHE A 72 9.28 43.24 -17.12
N ARG A 73 8.52 42.23 -17.56
CA ARG A 73 7.31 42.42 -18.38
C ARG A 73 6.05 42.30 -17.53
N LEU A 74 4.93 42.82 -18.03
CA LEU A 74 3.62 42.70 -17.41
C LEU A 74 2.67 41.89 -18.30
N GLY A 75 1.81 41.07 -17.68
CA GLY A 75 0.67 40.46 -18.37
C GLY A 75 -0.35 41.51 -18.79
N SER A 76 -1.22 41.15 -19.74
CA SER A 76 -2.19 42.06 -20.35
C SER A 76 -3.26 42.57 -19.37
N GLY A 77 -4.01 43.57 -19.83
CA GLY A 77 -5.01 44.30 -19.04
C GLY A 77 -4.41 45.48 -18.25
N ARG A 78 -5.22 46.02 -17.34
CA ARG A 78 -4.86 47.21 -16.56
C ARG A 78 -4.07 46.82 -15.31
N ARG A 79 -2.78 47.12 -15.28
CA ARG A 79 -1.85 46.76 -14.19
C ARG A 79 -1.41 48.00 -13.39
N VAL A 80 -1.06 47.81 -12.11
CA VAL A 80 -0.75 48.91 -11.18
C VAL A 80 0.55 48.63 -10.45
N VAL A 81 1.65 49.18 -10.95
CA VAL A 81 2.97 48.98 -10.35
C VAL A 81 3.17 49.98 -9.20
N LYS A 82 3.43 49.52 -7.98
CA LYS A 82 3.85 50.38 -6.86
C LYS A 82 5.24 49.99 -6.40
N ALA A 83 6.09 50.96 -6.03
CA ALA A 83 7.47 50.65 -5.63
C ALA A 83 8.00 51.56 -4.51
N ILE A 84 8.95 51.04 -3.73
CA ILE A 84 9.63 51.71 -2.60
C ILE A 84 11.11 51.37 -2.60
N ALA A 85 11.98 52.33 -2.27
CA ALA A 85 13.42 52.13 -2.08
C ALA A 85 13.77 52.10 -0.58
N VAL A 86 14.68 51.22 -0.18
CA VAL A 86 15.10 51.02 1.23
C VAL A 86 16.62 50.85 1.29
N THR A 87 17.29 51.40 2.30
CA THR A 87 18.74 51.18 2.51
C THR A 87 19.05 49.70 2.80
N GLN A 88 20.25 49.22 2.46
CA GLN A 88 20.68 47.83 2.73
C GLN A 88 20.53 47.37 4.19
N ASN A 89 20.57 48.30 5.15
CA ASN A 89 20.40 48.04 6.59
C ASN A 89 18.95 48.16 7.09
N GLY A 90 17.97 48.43 6.23
CA GLY A 90 16.55 48.54 6.59
C GLY A 90 16.15 49.79 7.39
N LEU A 91 17.08 50.71 7.69
CA LEU A 91 16.81 51.83 8.61
C LEU A 91 16.18 53.08 7.97
N ARG A 92 16.05 53.13 6.64
CA ARG A 92 15.38 54.24 5.91
C ARG A 92 14.66 53.73 4.67
N GLU A 93 13.48 54.29 4.43
CA GLU A 93 12.64 54.02 3.25
C GLU A 93 12.30 55.32 2.48
N SER A 94 11.82 55.15 1.24
CA SER A 94 11.26 56.22 0.42
C SER A 94 9.74 56.32 0.56
N ASN A 95 9.15 57.39 0.04
CA ASN A 95 7.72 57.35 -0.30
C ASN A 95 7.47 56.29 -1.38
N ILE A 96 6.27 55.69 -1.38
CA ILE A 96 5.84 54.72 -2.40
C ILE A 96 5.40 55.45 -3.66
N ILE A 97 6.04 55.14 -4.79
CA ILE A 97 5.57 55.58 -6.12
C ILE A 97 4.46 54.64 -6.61
N THR A 98 3.53 55.13 -7.44
CA THR A 98 2.50 54.34 -8.12
C THR A 98 2.45 54.69 -9.61
N LYS A 99 2.40 53.69 -10.48
CA LYS A 99 2.32 53.84 -11.94
C LYS A 99 1.25 52.90 -12.49
N PHE A 100 0.22 53.49 -13.09
CA PHE A 100 -0.83 52.77 -13.81
C PHE A 100 -0.36 52.49 -15.25
N LEU A 101 -0.53 51.26 -15.71
CA LEU A 101 -0.18 50.80 -17.05
C LEU A 101 -1.34 50.03 -17.66
N ASP A 102 -1.58 50.27 -18.94
CA ASP A 102 -2.62 49.65 -19.75
C ASP A 102 -1.92 48.79 -20.80
N VAL A 103 -2.05 47.47 -20.69
CA VAL A 103 -1.14 46.49 -21.31
C VAL A 103 -1.86 45.68 -22.37
N ASN A 104 -1.57 45.95 -23.65
CA ASN A 104 -2.20 45.29 -24.79
C ASN A 104 -1.40 44.07 -25.27
N ASP A 105 -2.09 43.00 -25.64
CA ASP A 105 -1.47 41.87 -26.34
C ASP A 105 -1.28 42.16 -27.82
N LYS A 106 -0.16 41.65 -28.37
CA LYS A 106 0.30 41.98 -29.73
C LYS A 106 -0.27 41.06 -30.84
N TYR A 107 -1.30 40.27 -30.50
CA TYR A 107 -1.90 39.25 -31.37
C TYR A 107 -3.37 39.55 -31.74
N SER A 108 -3.97 40.64 -31.23
CA SER A 108 -5.35 41.04 -31.55
C SER A 108 -5.49 41.94 -32.79
N GLU A 109 -4.38 42.23 -33.48
CA GLU A 109 -4.35 43.05 -34.71
C GLU A 109 -3.94 42.17 -35.91
N ASN A 110 -4.81 41.23 -36.32
CA ASN A 110 -4.77 40.52 -37.61
C ASN A 110 -6.00 39.60 -37.81
N TYR A 111 -7.19 40.18 -37.95
CA TYR A 111 -8.27 39.64 -38.79
C TYR A 111 -9.15 40.83 -39.18
N ASP A 112 -8.91 41.33 -40.39
CA ASP A 112 -9.71 42.40 -41.01
C ASP A 112 -10.86 41.78 -41.82
N ASP A 113 -11.94 42.54 -42.02
CA ASP A 113 -13.18 42.06 -42.63
C ASP A 113 -13.04 41.79 -44.14
N SER A 114 -13.67 40.72 -44.63
CA SER A 114 -14.42 40.74 -45.90
C SER A 114 -15.38 39.53 -46.03
N PRO A 115 -16.56 39.69 -46.66
CA PRO A 115 -17.67 38.75 -46.52
C PRO A 115 -18.01 37.94 -47.79
N ASN A 116 -18.95 36.99 -47.66
CA ASN A 116 -20.16 36.86 -48.50
C ASN A 116 -21.13 35.86 -47.82
N GLU A 117 -22.42 36.19 -47.64
CA GLU A 117 -23.56 35.98 -48.58
C GLU A 117 -23.81 34.48 -48.89
N TYR A 118 -25.01 33.90 -48.75
CA TYR A 118 -26.40 34.44 -48.71
C TYR A 118 -27.16 33.93 -47.46
N SER A 119 -28.10 34.67 -46.82
CA SER A 119 -29.43 35.15 -47.27
C SER A 119 -30.47 34.02 -47.43
N ASP A 120 -31.75 34.10 -47.00
CA ASP A 120 -32.52 35.13 -46.28
C ASP A 120 -33.69 34.49 -45.48
N ASN A 121 -34.18 35.15 -44.42
CA ASN A 121 -35.56 35.69 -44.36
C ASN A 121 -35.91 36.38 -43.01
N ASP A 122 -36.44 37.58 -43.15
CA ASP A 122 -37.18 38.41 -42.18
C ASP A 122 -38.60 37.80 -41.90
N GLN A 123 -39.48 38.27 -40.99
CA GLN A 123 -39.56 39.47 -40.15
C GLN A 123 -40.60 39.26 -39.02
N SER A 124 -40.49 39.96 -37.88
CA SER A 124 -41.62 40.73 -37.28
C SER A 124 -41.18 41.53 -36.05
N LEU A 125 -41.79 42.71 -35.86
CA LEU A 125 -41.53 43.65 -34.75
C LEU A 125 -42.60 43.52 -33.63
N ALA A 126 -42.44 44.36 -32.60
CA ALA A 126 -43.44 44.88 -31.67
C ALA A 126 -43.77 44.03 -30.43
N ASP A 127 -44.01 44.60 -29.23
CA ASP A 127 -43.62 45.92 -28.67
C ASP A 127 -43.91 45.95 -27.14
N GLN A 128 -43.47 47.00 -26.43
CA GLN A 128 -43.93 47.44 -25.08
C GLN A 128 -43.60 46.47 -23.91
N TYR A 129 -43.35 46.90 -22.66
CA TYR A 129 -43.79 48.11 -21.96
C TYR A 129 -42.66 48.81 -21.17
N GLN A 130 -42.61 50.14 -21.28
CA GLN A 130 -42.18 51.04 -20.19
C GLN A 130 -43.41 51.25 -19.26
N SER A 131 -43.41 51.83 -18.06
CA SER A 131 -42.46 52.67 -17.34
C SER A 131 -42.86 52.69 -15.84
N ASN A 132 -41.97 53.18 -14.96
CA ASN A 132 -42.28 54.38 -14.16
C ASN A 132 -41.06 54.87 -13.38
N GLN A 133 -40.85 56.19 -13.38
CA GLN A 133 -39.84 56.91 -12.61
C GLN A 133 -40.59 57.75 -11.52
N CYS A 134 -40.03 58.62 -10.68
CA CYS A 134 -38.76 59.36 -10.74
C CYS A 134 -38.46 60.01 -9.36
N LYS A 135 -37.16 60.17 -9.01
CA LYS A 135 -36.58 61.20 -8.10
C LYS A 135 -36.88 61.10 -6.57
N ASN A 136 -36.00 61.52 -5.66
CA ASN A 136 -34.73 62.27 -5.80
C ASN A 136 -33.67 61.89 -4.73
N ASP A 137 -32.39 62.15 -5.06
CA ASP A 137 -31.22 62.47 -4.21
C ASP A 137 -30.51 61.45 -3.26
N LEU A 138 -29.18 61.37 -3.47
CA LEU A 138 -28.06 61.08 -2.53
C LEU A 138 -27.96 59.71 -1.80
N ASP A 139 -27.10 58.80 -2.29
CA ASP A 139 -25.67 58.70 -1.89
C ASP A 139 -24.89 57.76 -2.86
N ARG A 140 -23.65 57.39 -2.52
CA ARG A 140 -22.61 56.73 -3.32
C ARG A 140 -22.76 55.20 -3.51
N SER A 141 -21.95 54.71 -4.46
CA SER A 141 -21.52 53.31 -4.71
C SER A 141 -22.36 52.45 -5.67
N LYS A 142 -21.74 52.20 -6.84
CA LYS A 142 -22.01 51.26 -7.94
C LYS A 142 -20.76 51.35 -8.86
N TRP A 143 -20.28 50.33 -9.55
CA TRP A 143 -20.67 48.91 -9.66
C TRP A 143 -19.39 48.04 -9.64
N GLU A 144 -19.49 46.78 -9.25
CA GLU A 144 -18.63 45.69 -9.76
C GLU A 144 -19.29 44.34 -9.44
N ASP A 145 -20.06 43.82 -10.39
CA ASP A 145 -20.54 42.44 -10.51
C ASP A 145 -20.89 42.19 -12.00
N ASP A 146 -20.89 40.92 -12.42
CA ASP A 146 -21.03 40.42 -13.80
C ASP A 146 -19.88 40.74 -14.79
N PHE A 147 -18.89 39.83 -14.86
CA PHE A 147 -18.45 39.26 -16.15
C PHE A 147 -17.74 37.90 -15.95
N HIS A 148 -18.37 36.82 -16.40
CA HIS A 148 -17.75 35.49 -16.52
C HIS A 148 -17.54 35.15 -18.01
N LEU A 149 -16.30 35.15 -18.48
CA LEU A 149 -15.82 34.20 -19.51
C LEU A 149 -14.28 34.07 -19.46
N GLN A 150 -13.74 33.14 -20.24
CA GLN A 150 -12.41 32.54 -19.99
C GLN A 150 -11.25 33.21 -20.75
N SER A 151 -10.06 33.22 -20.13
CA SER A 151 -8.82 32.74 -20.77
C SER A 151 -7.66 32.64 -19.76
N ASN A 152 -6.82 31.61 -19.90
CA ASN A 152 -5.64 31.37 -19.05
C ASN A 152 -4.36 31.86 -19.76
N ILE A 153 -3.75 32.97 -19.33
CA ILE A 153 -2.28 33.17 -19.47
C ILE A 153 -1.75 34.03 -18.30
N GLU A 154 -1.16 33.41 -17.27
CA GLU A 154 -0.12 34.05 -16.45
C GLU A 154 1.08 33.09 -16.34
N GLY A 155 2.15 33.40 -17.09
CA GLY A 155 3.41 32.65 -17.06
C GLY A 155 4.42 33.27 -16.08
N PRO A 156 5.47 32.52 -15.68
CA PRO A 156 6.46 33.01 -14.72
C PRO A 156 7.26 34.21 -15.25
N ILE A 157 7.55 35.17 -14.35
CA ILE A 157 8.40 36.32 -14.66
C ILE A 157 9.87 35.87 -14.66
N TRP A 158 10.45 35.77 -15.85
CA TRP A 158 11.85 35.35 -16.04
C TRP A 158 12.86 36.36 -15.51
N PRO A 159 13.97 35.92 -14.86
CA PRO A 159 15.02 36.82 -14.40
C PRO A 159 15.90 37.31 -15.56
N VAL A 160 16.29 38.59 -15.50
CA VAL A 160 17.34 39.20 -16.32
C VAL A 160 18.58 39.49 -15.47
N ASN A 161 19.75 39.70 -16.10
CA ASN A 161 20.95 40.10 -15.38
C ASN A 161 21.00 41.62 -15.09
N TYR A 162 22.05 42.08 -14.41
CA TYR A 162 22.21 43.49 -14.00
C TYR A 162 22.29 44.52 -15.14
N ALA A 163 22.40 44.10 -16.41
CA ALA A 163 22.37 44.97 -17.58
C ALA A 163 20.97 45.04 -18.26
N GLY A 164 19.99 44.26 -17.79
CA GLY A 164 18.63 44.25 -18.33
C GLY A 164 18.43 43.41 -19.60
N THR A 165 19.48 42.76 -20.11
CA THR A 165 19.40 41.83 -21.25
C THR A 165 18.80 40.49 -20.81
N GLN A 166 17.92 39.91 -21.64
CA GLN A 166 17.53 38.51 -21.46
C GLN A 166 18.75 37.60 -21.68
N ILE A 167 18.86 36.57 -20.84
CA ILE A 167 19.91 35.57 -20.95
C ILE A 167 19.50 34.57 -22.04
N ASP A 168 19.96 34.80 -23.26
CA ASP A 168 20.12 33.72 -24.23
C ASP A 168 21.25 32.78 -23.73
N HIS A 169 21.14 31.50 -24.06
CA HIS A 169 22.15 30.48 -23.76
C HIS A 169 22.69 29.80 -25.02
N SER A 170 22.49 30.42 -26.17
CA SER A 170 23.28 30.25 -27.38
C SER A 170 24.27 31.41 -27.57
N CYS A 171 25.48 31.09 -28.05
CA CYS A 171 26.55 32.01 -28.44
C CYS A 171 27.13 32.98 -27.36
N THR A 172 28.32 32.63 -26.86
CA THR A 172 29.31 33.60 -26.34
C THR A 172 30.69 33.31 -26.97
N PRO A 173 31.27 34.22 -27.76
CA PRO A 173 32.67 34.12 -28.17
C PRO A 173 33.64 34.31 -27.00
N GLU A 174 34.88 33.90 -27.20
CA GLU A 174 35.99 34.03 -26.25
C GLU A 174 36.50 35.48 -26.15
N GLN A 175 36.85 35.96 -24.94
CA GLN A 175 38.18 36.54 -24.64
C GLN A 175 38.33 37.06 -23.20
N ASP A 176 39.47 36.70 -22.61
CA ASP A 176 40.27 37.29 -21.54
C ASP A 176 39.71 38.43 -20.67
N TRP A 177 39.61 38.16 -19.36
CA TRP A 177 39.91 39.14 -18.29
C TRP A 177 40.78 38.48 -17.21
N ILE A 178 41.88 39.15 -16.85
CA ILE A 178 42.93 38.62 -15.95
C ILE A 178 42.62 38.99 -14.49
N GLU A 179 42.66 38.01 -13.57
CA GLU A 179 42.52 38.27 -12.14
C GLU A 179 43.85 38.74 -11.48
N PRO A 180 43.83 39.76 -10.61
CA PRO A 180 45.00 40.21 -9.85
C PRO A 180 45.25 39.35 -8.60
N ASN A 181 46.19 38.41 -8.72
CA ASN A 181 46.89 37.65 -7.67
C ASN A 181 46.78 38.20 -6.22
N ARG A 182 46.25 37.38 -5.30
CA ARG A 182 46.46 37.51 -3.84
C ARG A 182 46.65 36.15 -3.15
N ASN A 183 47.90 35.71 -3.08
CA ASN A 183 48.31 34.57 -2.27
C ASN A 183 48.68 34.98 -0.82
N SER A 184 48.99 33.98 0.03
CA SER A 184 49.57 34.09 1.39
C SER A 184 48.64 34.42 2.58
N GLN A 185 48.06 33.35 3.17
CA GLN A 185 48.10 33.17 4.64
C GLN A 185 47.88 31.72 5.13
N TYR A 186 47.35 30.80 4.30
CA TYR A 186 46.89 29.49 4.78
C TYR A 186 47.91 28.33 4.74
N ASP A 187 48.94 28.38 3.89
CA ASP A 187 49.84 27.23 3.70
C ASP A 187 50.82 27.01 4.86
N TYR A 188 51.15 28.05 5.63
CA TYR A 188 52.13 27.98 6.73
C TYR A 188 51.66 27.12 7.93
N MET A 189 50.38 26.78 8.01
CA MET A 189 49.78 26.04 9.14
C MET A 189 49.73 24.52 8.92
N ARG A 190 50.19 24.00 7.78
CA ARG A 190 49.97 22.59 7.39
C ARG A 190 51.15 21.64 7.59
N GLU A 191 52.37 22.16 7.77
CA GLU A 191 53.60 21.34 7.75
C GLU A 191 54.19 21.00 9.14
N GLN A 192 53.64 21.51 10.25
CA GLN A 192 54.19 21.30 11.60
C GLN A 192 53.40 20.32 12.51
N MET A 193 52.53 19.47 11.96
CA MET A 193 51.76 18.49 12.74
C MET A 193 51.82 17.04 12.21
N VAL A 194 52.95 16.64 11.61
CA VAL A 194 53.22 15.24 11.25
C VAL A 194 54.62 14.81 11.71
N GLU A 195 54.82 14.67 13.02
CA GLU A 195 55.86 13.79 13.56
C GLU A 195 55.56 13.34 15.01
N ARG A 196 56.10 12.19 15.42
CA ARG A 196 55.94 11.54 16.74
C ARG A 196 54.53 10.98 17.07
N LEU A 197 54.21 9.85 16.44
CA LEU A 197 53.38 8.80 17.06
C LEU A 197 54.21 7.52 17.25
N PRO A 198 53.92 6.68 18.27
CA PRO A 198 54.63 5.43 18.51
C PRO A 198 54.34 4.37 17.43
N PRO A 199 55.17 3.31 17.31
CA PRO A 199 54.96 2.24 16.33
C PRO A 199 53.59 1.54 16.53
N PRO A 200 53.00 1.00 15.45
CA PRO A 200 51.65 0.43 15.50
C PRO A 200 51.58 -0.84 16.36
N PRO A 201 50.43 -1.11 17.01
CA PRO A 201 50.20 -2.35 17.72
C PRO A 201 50.16 -3.56 16.74
N PRO A 202 50.39 -4.80 17.23
CA PRO A 202 50.27 -6.00 16.42
C PRO A 202 48.83 -6.17 15.85
N PRO A 203 48.68 -6.91 14.74
CA PRO A 203 47.40 -7.03 14.04
C PRO A 203 46.30 -7.66 14.91
N PRO A 204 45.01 -7.38 14.63
CA PRO A 204 43.91 -7.84 15.48
C PRO A 204 43.85 -9.36 15.59
N VAL A 205 43.77 -9.85 16.83
CA VAL A 205 43.33 -11.22 17.11
C VAL A 205 41.88 -11.35 16.63
N LEU A 206 41.52 -12.49 16.03
CA LEU A 206 40.15 -12.80 15.63
C LEU A 206 39.17 -12.56 16.80
N PRO A 207 37.95 -12.06 16.54
CA PRO A 207 36.97 -11.84 17.59
C PRO A 207 36.72 -13.15 18.34
N PRO A 208 36.67 -13.13 19.69
CA PRO A 208 36.50 -14.35 20.48
C PRO A 208 35.12 -14.98 20.19
N PRO A 209 35.00 -16.31 20.31
CA PRO A 209 33.70 -16.97 20.24
C PRO A 209 32.74 -16.39 21.28
N ASN A 210 31.46 -16.26 20.90
CA ASN A 210 30.32 -15.70 21.65
C ASN A 210 30.56 -15.57 23.16
N ARG A 211 30.57 -14.34 23.69
CA ARG A 211 30.85 -14.09 25.10
C ARG A 211 29.70 -14.59 25.98
N ILE A 212 29.86 -15.81 26.51
CA ILE A 212 28.95 -16.39 27.49
C ILE A 212 29.19 -15.72 28.84
N ILE A 213 28.16 -15.10 29.40
CA ILE A 213 28.14 -14.58 30.77
C ILE A 213 27.23 -15.50 31.59
N ASP A 214 27.85 -16.44 32.31
CA ASP A 214 27.15 -17.29 33.27
C ASP A 214 26.79 -16.50 34.53
N VAL A 215 25.52 -16.58 34.94
CA VAL A 215 25.03 -15.94 36.16
C VAL A 215 24.33 -16.99 37.03
N THR A 216 24.95 -17.31 38.17
CA THR A 216 24.32 -18.06 39.27
C THR A 216 23.46 -17.13 40.13
N TYR A 217 22.36 -17.65 40.67
CA TYR A 217 21.41 -16.91 41.50
C TYR A 217 21.25 -17.61 42.85
N GLU A 218 21.98 -17.11 43.84
CA GLU A 218 22.08 -17.70 45.18
C GLU A 218 21.17 -17.02 46.23
N GLU A 219 20.56 -15.88 45.90
CA GLU A 219 19.64 -15.16 46.81
C GLU A 219 18.32 -15.92 47.03
N GLU A 220 18.15 -16.52 48.22
CA GLU A 220 16.96 -17.33 48.54
C GLU A 220 15.63 -16.56 48.49
N ASN A 221 15.67 -15.24 48.71
CA ASN A 221 14.50 -14.35 48.74
C ASN A 221 14.25 -13.59 47.41
N PHE A 222 14.76 -14.09 46.27
CA PHE A 222 14.56 -13.46 44.96
C PHE A 222 13.08 -13.42 44.53
N TRP A 223 12.34 -14.49 44.81
CA TRP A 223 11.01 -14.77 44.23
C TRP A 223 9.84 -14.01 44.86
N ASP A 224 10.01 -13.44 46.05
CA ASP A 224 8.95 -12.72 46.79
C ASP A 224 9.11 -11.19 46.73
N ARG A 225 10.00 -10.69 45.85
CA ARG A 225 10.20 -9.26 45.62
C ARG A 225 8.99 -8.65 44.90
N LYS A 226 8.31 -7.68 45.54
CA LYS A 226 7.28 -6.87 44.87
C LYS A 226 7.92 -6.01 43.78
N ILE A 227 7.49 -6.22 42.54
CA ILE A 227 7.95 -5.52 41.34
C ILE A 227 6.92 -4.51 40.82
N LYS A 228 7.39 -3.59 39.99
CA LYS A 228 6.57 -2.66 39.19
C LYS A 228 6.40 -3.24 37.77
N PRO A 229 5.41 -2.79 36.98
CA PRO A 229 5.24 -3.23 35.57
C PRO A 229 6.35 -2.77 34.61
N LEU A 230 7.21 -1.84 35.04
CA LEU A 230 8.29 -1.26 34.25
C LEU A 230 9.59 -1.27 35.05
N SER A 231 10.69 -1.64 34.39
CA SER A 231 12.03 -1.57 34.98
C SER A 231 12.39 -0.11 35.24
N PRO A 232 12.98 0.24 36.40
CA PRO A 232 13.37 1.62 36.70
C PRO A 232 14.53 2.15 35.84
N GLY A 233 15.06 1.38 34.87
CA GLY A 233 15.86 1.91 33.76
C GLY A 233 17.27 2.41 34.07
N ASN A 234 17.74 2.31 35.33
CA ASN A 234 19.02 2.87 35.81
C ASN A 234 20.29 2.13 35.31
N GLY A 235 20.42 1.87 34.01
CA GLY A 235 21.62 1.36 33.32
C GLY A 235 22.09 -0.07 33.66
N ASN A 236 21.61 -0.65 34.76
CA ASN A 236 22.04 -1.96 35.24
C ASN A 236 21.27 -3.09 34.54
N TRP A 237 21.85 -3.62 33.46
CA TRP A 237 21.24 -4.68 32.64
C TRP A 237 20.88 -5.94 33.44
N LYS A 238 21.68 -6.33 34.43
CA LYS A 238 21.39 -7.49 35.29
C LYS A 238 20.07 -7.27 36.05
N LYS A 239 19.91 -6.12 36.73
CA LYS A 239 18.65 -5.75 37.40
C LYS A 239 17.45 -5.65 36.44
N THR A 240 17.67 -5.35 35.16
CA THR A 240 16.60 -5.37 34.15
C THR A 240 16.22 -6.79 33.74
N LEU A 241 17.18 -7.72 33.58
CA LEU A 241 16.88 -9.14 33.36
C LEU A 241 16.18 -9.76 34.59
N ASP A 242 16.65 -9.47 35.80
CA ASP A 242 16.01 -9.88 37.06
C ASP A 242 14.53 -9.44 37.07
N HIS A 243 14.28 -8.19 36.67
CA HIS A 243 12.96 -7.58 36.63
C HIS A 243 12.05 -8.19 35.54
N ILE A 244 12.58 -8.47 34.36
CA ILE A 244 11.83 -9.15 33.28
C ILE A 244 11.47 -10.56 33.73
N PHE A 245 12.44 -11.34 34.23
CA PHE A 245 12.20 -12.72 34.64
C PHE A 245 11.17 -12.79 35.78
N LEU A 246 11.26 -11.90 36.77
CA LEU A 246 10.33 -11.90 37.89
C LEU A 246 8.91 -11.44 37.48
N ASN A 247 8.77 -10.55 36.48
CA ASN A 247 7.45 -10.21 35.92
C ASN A 247 6.83 -11.42 35.19
N VAL A 248 7.61 -12.16 34.40
CA VAL A 248 7.15 -13.41 33.76
C VAL A 248 6.77 -14.46 34.82
N TYR A 249 7.57 -14.61 35.88
CA TYR A 249 7.26 -15.50 37.00
C TYR A 249 5.95 -15.11 37.70
N ASN A 250 5.73 -13.83 38.01
CA ASN A 250 4.48 -13.39 38.64
C ASN A 250 3.27 -13.56 37.70
N TYR A 251 3.40 -13.24 36.42
CA TYR A 251 2.34 -13.48 35.43
C TYR A 251 1.95 -14.97 35.37
N VAL A 252 2.94 -15.87 35.30
CA VAL A 252 2.74 -17.33 35.34
C VAL A 252 2.24 -17.83 36.70
N LYS A 253 2.57 -17.15 37.80
CA LYS A 253 2.12 -17.48 39.16
C LYS A 253 0.66 -17.05 39.41
N ASP A 254 0.22 -15.95 38.81
CA ASP A 254 -1.12 -15.40 39.01
C ASP A 254 -2.13 -16.00 38.02
N GLU A 255 -1.76 -16.20 36.75
CA GLU A 255 -2.60 -16.88 35.77
C GLU A 255 -2.85 -18.36 36.09
N ARG A 256 -4.09 -18.83 35.92
CA ARG A 256 -4.47 -20.16 36.43
C ARG A 256 -3.94 -21.30 35.57
N GLU A 257 -4.17 -21.24 34.27
CA GLU A 257 -3.77 -22.31 33.34
C GLU A 257 -2.24 -22.38 33.23
N LEU A 258 -1.58 -21.22 33.20
CA LEU A 258 -0.11 -21.14 33.20
C LEU A 258 0.50 -21.65 34.51
N ARG A 259 -0.10 -21.35 35.68
CA ARG A 259 0.35 -21.89 36.97
C ARG A 259 0.24 -23.41 37.05
N GLU A 260 -0.79 -24.00 36.45
CA GLU A 260 -1.01 -25.44 36.42
C GLU A 260 -0.02 -26.16 35.46
N ILE A 261 0.43 -25.50 34.38
CA ILE A 261 1.44 -26.03 33.42
C ILE A 261 2.88 -25.81 33.92
N PHE A 262 3.23 -24.58 34.29
CA PHE A 262 4.61 -24.12 34.56
C PHE A 262 4.97 -24.02 36.04
N GLY A 263 4.08 -24.43 36.94
CA GLY A 263 4.32 -24.36 38.39
C GLY A 263 5.61 -25.05 38.84
N TRP A 264 6.17 -24.57 39.97
CA TRP A 264 7.46 -25.02 40.53
C TRP A 264 7.63 -26.55 40.65
N LYS A 265 6.53 -27.29 40.86
CA LYS A 265 6.52 -28.76 40.92
C LYS A 265 6.83 -29.46 39.60
N THR A 266 6.78 -28.76 38.46
CA THR A 266 6.99 -29.32 37.12
C THR A 266 8.41 -29.05 36.61
N PHE A 267 8.89 -27.80 36.73
CA PHE A 267 10.20 -27.39 36.21
C PHE A 267 11.33 -27.43 37.26
N GLY A 268 11.03 -27.23 38.54
CA GLY A 268 12.03 -27.21 39.62
C GLY A 268 12.80 -25.89 39.74
N ARG A 269 13.91 -25.90 40.50
CA ARG A 269 14.68 -24.69 40.84
C ARG A 269 15.62 -24.30 39.69
N ILE A 270 15.67 -23.01 39.33
CA ILE A 270 16.69 -22.50 38.40
C ILE A 270 18.08 -22.70 39.03
N GLU A 271 18.99 -23.28 38.24
CA GLU A 271 20.36 -23.61 38.65
C GLU A 271 21.36 -22.60 38.07
N THR A 272 21.19 -22.21 36.80
CA THR A 272 21.96 -21.13 36.15
C THR A 272 21.10 -20.34 35.17
N ILE A 273 21.40 -19.07 34.94
CA ILE A 273 20.97 -18.34 33.74
C ILE A 273 22.21 -17.82 33.02
N ARG A 274 22.32 -18.11 31.72
CA ARG A 274 23.44 -17.70 30.86
C ARG A 274 22.95 -16.62 29.90
N LEU A 275 23.67 -15.52 29.80
CA LEU A 275 23.50 -14.56 28.70
C LEU A 275 24.57 -14.85 27.64
N ILE A 276 24.14 -15.22 26.44
CA ILE A 276 25.01 -15.45 25.29
C ILE A 276 24.86 -14.26 24.36
N ASP A 277 25.90 -13.43 24.31
CA ASP A 277 26.04 -12.38 23.30
C ASP A 277 26.41 -13.00 21.94
N LYS A 278 25.62 -12.69 20.90
CA LYS A 278 25.85 -13.11 19.50
C LYS A 278 26.13 -11.92 18.57
N GLY A 279 26.51 -10.76 19.12
CA GLY A 279 26.81 -9.53 18.39
C GLY A 279 25.57 -8.76 17.93
N SER A 280 24.69 -9.40 17.14
CA SER A 280 23.43 -8.78 16.67
C SER A 280 22.22 -9.07 17.56
N THR A 281 22.32 -10.07 18.45
CA THR A 281 21.25 -10.48 19.36
C THR A 281 21.83 -11.03 20.66
N TYR A 282 21.07 -10.92 21.75
CA TYR A 282 21.37 -11.60 23.02
C TYR A 282 20.42 -12.80 23.18
N GLN A 283 20.97 -13.97 23.49
CA GLN A 283 20.17 -15.14 23.89
C GLN A 283 20.29 -15.37 25.39
N VAL A 284 19.15 -15.39 26.08
CA VAL A 284 19.06 -15.82 27.48
C VAL A 284 18.77 -17.32 27.51
N LEU A 285 19.55 -18.09 28.28
CA LEU A 285 19.38 -19.53 28.46
C LEU A 285 19.31 -19.85 29.96
N ALA A 286 18.11 -20.18 30.46
CA ALA A 286 17.89 -20.62 31.84
C ALA A 286 17.93 -22.15 31.94
N THR A 287 18.67 -22.68 32.91
CA THR A 287 18.77 -24.11 33.21
C THR A 287 18.04 -24.39 34.51
N PHE A 288 17.13 -25.37 34.49
CA PHE A 288 16.29 -25.74 35.63
C PHE A 288 16.70 -27.12 36.17
N LYS A 289 17.02 -27.18 37.46
CA LYS A 289 17.21 -28.41 38.21
C LYS A 289 15.84 -29.03 38.46
N LYS A 290 15.51 -30.06 37.67
CA LYS A 290 14.26 -30.83 37.78
C LYS A 290 13.99 -31.23 39.24
N PRO A 291 12.73 -31.19 39.70
CA PRO A 291 12.39 -31.67 41.04
C PRO A 291 12.68 -33.18 41.12
N LEU A 292 13.16 -33.64 42.28
CA LEU A 292 13.63 -35.00 42.47
C LEU A 292 12.49 -36.03 42.41
N GLY A 293 12.25 -36.54 41.21
CA GLY A 293 11.56 -37.79 40.90
C GLY A 293 12.48 -38.66 40.05
N GLU A 294 12.44 -39.97 40.29
CA GLU A 294 13.42 -40.99 39.86
C GLU A 294 14.06 -40.78 38.48
N GLN A 295 15.39 -40.67 38.46
CA GLN A 295 16.18 -40.58 37.23
C GLN A 295 16.23 -41.93 36.51
N THR A 296 15.57 -42.06 35.37
CA THR A 296 16.00 -43.01 34.34
C THR A 296 17.19 -42.42 33.58
N PRO A 297 18.33 -43.13 33.44
CA PRO A 297 19.45 -42.66 32.63
C PRO A 297 19.04 -42.51 31.17
N TYR A 298 19.37 -41.37 30.56
CA TYR A 298 19.22 -41.14 29.13
C TYR A 298 20.57 -41.40 28.45
N GLU A 299 20.69 -42.52 27.72
CA GLU A 299 21.86 -42.80 26.89
C GLU A 299 21.78 -42.02 25.57
N GLU A 300 22.86 -41.36 25.16
CA GLU A 300 22.93 -40.67 23.87
C GLU A 300 22.94 -41.68 22.70
N PRO A 301 22.14 -41.48 21.64
CA PRO A 301 22.23 -42.30 20.44
C PRO A 301 23.55 -42.01 19.70
N PRO A 302 24.43 -43.02 19.47
CA PRO A 302 25.76 -42.78 18.93
C PRO A 302 25.75 -42.39 17.45
N LEU A 303 26.66 -41.49 17.08
CA LEU A 303 26.86 -41.03 15.70
C LEU A 303 27.30 -42.19 14.78
N LEU A 304 26.58 -42.38 13.67
CA LEU A 304 26.89 -43.39 12.66
C LEU A 304 28.03 -42.95 11.75
N LEU A 305 29.23 -43.50 12.00
CA LEU A 305 30.33 -43.57 11.03
C LEU A 305 30.34 -44.96 10.32
N PRO A 306 30.92 -45.07 9.11
CA PRO A 306 30.72 -46.24 8.25
C PRO A 306 31.32 -47.55 8.81
N VAL A 307 30.62 -48.66 8.59
CA VAL A 307 30.88 -49.97 9.18
C VAL A 307 31.97 -50.77 8.43
N PRO A 308 32.95 -51.34 9.16
CA PRO A 308 33.69 -52.51 8.70
C PRO A 308 33.58 -53.73 9.66
N ASN A 309 33.20 -54.87 9.10
CA ASN A 309 33.49 -56.25 9.54
C ASN A 309 33.16 -56.75 10.99
N ARG A 310 32.11 -57.58 11.07
CA ARG A 310 32.21 -59.04 11.39
C ARG A 310 33.04 -59.50 12.63
N LYS A 311 32.36 -59.94 13.72
CA LYS A 311 32.15 -61.38 14.12
C LYS A 311 31.92 -61.58 15.64
N ARG A 312 31.15 -62.65 15.97
CA ARG A 312 31.18 -63.48 17.23
C ARG A 312 30.83 -62.74 18.55
N SER A 313 29.69 -63.01 19.20
CA SER A 313 29.36 -64.15 20.11
C SER A 313 30.09 -64.10 21.47
N SER A 314 29.50 -64.41 22.64
CA SER A 314 28.38 -65.34 22.89
C SER A 314 27.71 -65.28 24.30
N LYS A 315 26.44 -65.74 24.39
CA LYS A 315 25.82 -66.58 25.47
C LYS A 315 25.97 -66.20 26.97
N HIS A 316 24.83 -65.87 27.61
CA HIS A 316 24.10 -66.67 28.64
C HIS A 316 22.90 -65.85 29.17
N ARG A 317 21.65 -66.31 29.44
CA ARG A 317 20.99 -67.59 29.81
C ARG A 317 20.58 -67.66 31.30
N SER A 318 19.32 -67.33 31.61
CA SER A 318 18.35 -68.08 32.48
C SER A 318 17.10 -67.24 32.82
N LYS A 319 15.90 -67.73 33.19
CA LYS A 319 15.16 -69.02 33.06
C LYS A 319 13.73 -68.84 33.66
N LYS A 320 12.65 -69.14 32.90
CA LYS A 320 11.25 -69.54 33.28
C LYS A 320 10.34 -69.15 32.08
N ARG A 321 9.67 -70.00 31.27
CA ARG A 321 8.92 -71.28 31.44
C ARG A 321 7.61 -71.04 32.22
N THR A 322 6.40 -71.39 31.74
CA THR A 322 5.89 -72.54 30.92
C THR A 322 4.74 -72.16 29.94
N ARG A 323 4.73 -72.55 28.65
CA ARG A 323 4.18 -73.79 27.95
C ARG A 323 2.65 -73.77 27.64
N THR A 324 2.18 -73.66 26.37
CA THR A 324 2.03 -74.65 25.22
C THR A 324 0.89 -75.68 25.40
N PRO A 325 0.18 -76.24 24.37
CA PRO A 325 0.64 -76.62 23.00
C PRO A 325 -0.43 -76.41 21.84
N PRO A 326 -0.46 -77.14 20.68
CA PRO A 326 0.45 -76.98 19.51
C PRO A 326 -0.18 -77.06 18.08
N GLY A 327 0.64 -76.84 17.04
CA GLY A 327 0.58 -77.52 15.72
C GLY A 327 0.46 -76.62 14.47
N VAL A 328 1.00 -76.97 13.28
CA VAL A 328 1.92 -78.06 12.87
C VAL A 328 2.58 -77.70 11.51
N GLU A 329 3.89 -77.94 11.34
CA GLU A 329 4.72 -78.19 10.10
C GLU A 329 4.53 -77.32 8.81
N ASP A 330 5.27 -77.57 7.71
CA ASP A 330 6.61 -77.01 7.34
C ASP A 330 6.65 -76.84 5.79
N GLU A 331 7.70 -76.58 4.98
CA GLU A 331 9.18 -76.56 5.13
C GLU A 331 9.84 -75.47 4.20
N ARG A 332 11.01 -75.76 3.58
CA ARG A 332 11.78 -74.99 2.56
C ARG A 332 12.49 -75.99 1.61
N PRO A 333 13.07 -75.68 0.42
CA PRO A 333 13.85 -74.47 0.04
C PRO A 333 13.45 -73.92 -1.38
N SER A 334 14.26 -73.43 -2.35
CA SER A 334 15.73 -73.33 -2.49
C SER A 334 16.31 -72.27 -3.47
N ARG A 335 17.64 -72.19 -3.34
CA ARG A 335 18.79 -71.66 -4.11
C ARG A 335 18.83 -72.01 -5.63
N HIS A 336 19.67 -71.41 -6.49
CA HIS A 336 20.61 -70.26 -6.44
C HIS A 336 21.03 -69.79 -7.87
N ASN A 337 21.84 -68.72 -7.94
CA ASN A 337 22.67 -68.24 -9.07
C ASN A 337 23.50 -69.38 -9.75
N HIS A 338 24.12 -69.26 -10.94
CA HIS A 338 24.88 -68.10 -11.50
C HIS A 338 25.20 -68.25 -13.02
N SER A 339 25.39 -67.12 -13.71
CA SER A 339 26.42 -66.85 -14.75
C SER A 339 26.42 -67.51 -16.17
N LEU A 340 26.49 -66.60 -17.16
CA LEU A 340 27.41 -66.58 -18.34
C LEU A 340 27.22 -67.49 -19.59
N LYS A 341 26.55 -66.89 -20.59
CA LYS A 341 27.04 -66.55 -21.97
C LYS A 341 27.26 -67.62 -23.07
N LEU A 342 27.07 -67.12 -24.31
CA LEU A 342 27.22 -67.77 -25.64
C LEU A 342 26.12 -68.81 -25.92
N GLN A 343 25.59 -69.00 -27.13
CA GLN A 343 25.95 -68.56 -28.51
C GLN A 343 24.69 -67.98 -29.26
N ASP A 344 24.68 -67.46 -30.50
CA ASP A 344 25.56 -66.63 -31.37
C ASP A 344 24.69 -66.15 -32.59
N THR A 345 25.29 -65.62 -33.69
CA THR A 345 24.72 -65.32 -35.06
C THR A 345 23.46 -64.42 -35.15
N ASP A 346 23.57 -63.13 -35.54
CA ASP A 346 23.50 -62.54 -36.91
C ASP A 346 22.09 -61.91 -37.16
N GLU A 347 21.85 -60.82 -37.92
CA GLU A 347 22.64 -60.05 -38.90
C GLU A 347 22.59 -58.50 -38.66
N GLU A 348 23.62 -57.78 -39.16
CA GLU A 348 23.72 -56.42 -39.77
C GLU A 348 22.76 -55.23 -39.39
N ARG A 349 23.14 -53.94 -39.30
CA ARG A 349 24.39 -53.10 -39.27
C ARG A 349 24.01 -51.74 -38.60
N SER A 350 24.65 -51.20 -37.55
CA SER A 350 25.98 -50.52 -37.42
C SER A 350 26.14 -49.23 -38.26
N THR A 351 26.61 -48.03 -37.79
CA THR A 351 27.34 -47.55 -36.57
C THR A 351 26.92 -46.10 -36.20
N ARG A 352 26.62 -45.72 -34.93
CA ARG A 352 27.46 -45.17 -33.81
C ARG A 352 28.07 -43.73 -33.95
N HIS A 353 28.19 -43.03 -32.80
CA HIS A 353 28.66 -41.64 -32.64
C HIS A 353 30.18 -41.42 -32.82
N ASN A 354 30.63 -40.17 -33.09
CA ASN A 354 31.41 -39.37 -32.10
C ASN A 354 31.74 -37.90 -32.48
N ARG A 355 32.08 -37.11 -31.43
CA ARG A 355 32.98 -35.92 -31.33
C ARG A 355 33.10 -34.88 -32.49
N SER A 356 32.69 -33.65 -32.17
CA SER A 356 33.54 -32.47 -31.84
C SER A 356 34.74 -32.05 -32.72
N LEU A 357 34.81 -30.73 -32.99
CA LEU A 357 35.95 -29.83 -33.38
C LEU A 357 36.00 -29.27 -34.83
N ARG A 358 35.93 -27.93 -34.89
CA ARG A 358 36.59 -26.95 -35.80
C ARG A 358 36.21 -26.86 -37.31
N GLN A 359 36.02 -25.60 -37.73
CA GLN A 359 36.35 -24.89 -38.99
C GLN A 359 36.76 -25.69 -40.26
N PRO A 360 36.32 -25.20 -41.44
CA PRO A 360 37.22 -24.31 -42.22
C PRO A 360 36.55 -23.07 -42.86
N ASP A 361 37.40 -22.19 -43.40
CA ASP A 361 37.09 -21.05 -44.28
C ASP A 361 37.44 -21.39 -45.77
N ILE A 362 37.38 -20.39 -46.68
CA ILE A 362 38.00 -20.31 -48.04
C ILE A 362 37.13 -20.66 -49.29
N ASP A 363 36.54 -19.59 -49.85
CA ASP A 363 36.71 -19.00 -51.21
C ASP A 363 36.14 -19.53 -52.57
N GLU A 364 35.63 -18.54 -53.32
CA GLU A 364 35.55 -18.27 -54.79
C GLU A 364 35.28 -19.33 -55.88
N GLU A 365 34.27 -19.05 -56.75
CA GLU A 365 34.37 -18.57 -58.16
C GLU A 365 32.94 -18.17 -58.64
N LYS A 366 32.59 -17.06 -59.34
CA LYS A 366 33.13 -16.21 -60.43
C LYS A 366 32.61 -16.54 -61.85
N SER A 367 31.61 -15.76 -62.31
CA SER A 367 31.25 -15.57 -63.73
C SER A 367 30.33 -14.35 -63.92
N ILE A 368 30.30 -13.59 -65.03
CA ILE A 368 31.37 -12.83 -65.73
C ILE A 368 30.70 -11.87 -66.74
N ARG A 369 30.98 -10.55 -66.64
CA ARG A 369 30.89 -9.51 -67.73
C ARG A 369 29.49 -9.21 -68.35
N SER A 370 29.20 -8.07 -69.01
CA SER A 370 29.77 -6.69 -69.10
C SER A 370 28.75 -5.80 -69.88
N ASN A 371 28.95 -4.54 -70.32
CA ASN A 371 30.12 -3.66 -70.43
C ASN A 371 29.77 -2.16 -70.61
N HIS A 372 30.78 -1.30 -70.54
CA HIS A 372 30.92 0.06 -71.12
C HIS A 372 30.02 1.23 -70.62
N SER A 373 30.52 2.46 -70.41
CA SER A 373 31.89 3.05 -70.34
C SER A 373 31.79 4.51 -69.81
N PHE A 374 32.81 5.36 -69.58
CA PHE A 374 34.28 5.30 -69.76
C PHE A 374 35.01 6.17 -68.68
N ARG A 375 36.01 7.00 -69.04
CA ARG A 375 36.89 7.92 -68.29
C ARG A 375 37.67 8.79 -69.32
N PRO A 376 38.57 9.77 -69.00
CA PRO A 376 39.15 10.30 -67.73
C PRO A 376 38.79 11.82 -67.57
N PRO A 377 39.61 12.83 -67.15
CA PRO A 377 40.91 12.91 -66.42
C PRO A 377 41.08 13.97 -65.28
N ILE A 378 42.15 13.79 -64.50
CA ILE A 378 43.11 14.75 -63.88
C ILE A 378 42.67 16.15 -63.35
N ARG A 379 42.79 16.29 -62.01
CA ARG A 379 43.16 17.46 -61.14
C ARG A 379 42.67 18.89 -61.44
N HIS A 380 42.08 19.51 -60.40
CA HIS A 380 42.68 20.65 -59.67
C HIS A 380 42.24 20.62 -58.19
N GLU A 381 42.80 21.47 -57.33
CA GLU A 381 42.59 21.50 -55.86
C GLU A 381 41.72 22.69 -55.43
N GLU A 382 40.87 22.54 -54.41
CA GLU A 382 40.41 23.69 -53.60
C GLU A 382 39.92 23.30 -52.19
N SER A 383 40.08 24.25 -51.26
CA SER A 383 39.84 24.27 -49.78
C SER A 383 39.10 23.12 -49.06
N ILE A 384 39.68 22.70 -47.93
CA ILE A 384 39.03 21.95 -46.85
C ILE A 384 37.92 22.79 -46.19
N ARG A 385 36.82 22.14 -45.79
CA ARG A 385 35.92 22.60 -44.70
C ARG A 385 35.65 21.45 -43.75
N GLU A 386 35.58 21.74 -42.47
CA GLU A 386 35.22 20.78 -41.43
C GLU A 386 33.68 20.70 -41.35
N GLU A 387 33.11 19.50 -41.52
CA GLU A 387 31.70 19.28 -41.20
C GLU A 387 31.55 18.94 -39.72
N GLU A 388 30.81 19.80 -39.00
CA GLU A 388 30.57 19.69 -37.57
C GLU A 388 29.83 18.39 -37.24
N ARG A 389 30.41 17.56 -36.36
CA ARG A 389 29.72 16.38 -35.84
C ARG A 389 28.62 16.83 -34.89
N GLN A 390 27.39 16.85 -35.38
CA GLN A 390 26.22 17.14 -34.55
C GLN A 390 26.14 16.13 -33.39
N THR A 391 26.29 16.62 -32.16
CA THR A 391 26.09 15.82 -30.95
C THR A 391 24.60 15.47 -30.82
N PRO A 392 24.25 14.24 -30.37
CA PRO A 392 22.85 13.86 -30.21
C PRO A 392 22.16 14.74 -29.17
N ARG A 393 21.19 15.56 -29.59
CA ARG A 393 20.32 16.29 -28.66
C ARG A 393 19.40 15.30 -27.96
N ILE A 394 19.70 14.99 -26.70
CA ILE A 394 18.80 14.25 -25.83
C ILE A 394 17.64 15.19 -25.45
N TYR A 395 16.56 15.13 -26.22
CA TYR A 395 15.30 15.79 -25.89
C TYR A 395 14.60 15.00 -24.78
N THR A 396 14.86 15.35 -23.52
CA THR A 396 13.96 14.95 -22.43
C THR A 396 12.76 15.89 -22.42
N GLU A 397 11.59 15.40 -22.80
CA GLU A 397 10.33 16.08 -22.53
C GLU A 397 10.16 16.24 -21.01
N GLU A 398 9.85 17.45 -20.53
CA GLU A 398 9.59 17.68 -19.11
C GLU A 398 8.23 17.09 -18.75
N ILE A 399 8.24 15.88 -18.17
CA ILE A 399 7.04 15.26 -17.60
C ILE A 399 6.49 16.19 -16.51
N VAL A 400 5.38 16.86 -16.80
CA VAL A 400 4.70 17.78 -15.90
C VAL A 400 4.22 17.00 -14.68
N GLN A 401 4.84 17.25 -13.52
CA GLN A 401 4.44 16.66 -12.25
C GLN A 401 3.04 17.15 -11.85
N GLN A 402 2.10 16.23 -11.60
CA GLN A 402 0.73 16.55 -11.24
C GLN A 402 0.26 15.77 -10.00
N GLY A 403 -0.29 16.51 -9.03
CA GLY A 403 -0.96 15.95 -7.86
C GLY A 403 -2.38 15.47 -8.15
N THR A 404 -2.81 14.44 -7.43
CA THR A 404 -4.21 13.98 -7.36
C THR A 404 -5.06 14.94 -6.51
N LEU A 405 -4.45 15.54 -5.48
CA LEU A 405 -5.06 16.57 -4.65
C LEU A 405 -4.60 17.96 -5.13
N ILE A 406 -5.56 18.88 -5.21
CA ILE A 406 -5.39 20.27 -5.62
C ILE A 406 -6.05 21.21 -4.60
N PRO A 407 -5.74 22.52 -4.56
CA PRO A 407 -6.43 23.47 -3.69
C PRO A 407 -7.94 23.45 -3.92
N TYR A 408 -8.71 23.27 -2.85
CA TYR A 408 -10.16 23.14 -2.92
C TYR A 408 -10.82 24.45 -3.38
N PRO A 409 -11.75 24.41 -4.36
CA PRO A 409 -12.44 25.60 -4.86
C PRO A 409 -13.40 26.16 -3.81
N HIS A 410 -13.55 27.49 -3.78
CA HIS A 410 -14.42 28.21 -2.83
C HIS A 410 -14.16 27.90 -1.34
N PHE A 411 -12.91 27.57 -1.00
CA PHE A 411 -12.46 27.30 0.37
C PHE A 411 -12.83 28.42 1.36
N ASN A 412 -13.56 28.04 2.43
CA ASN A 412 -13.94 28.92 3.53
C ASN A 412 -13.40 28.34 4.85
N VAL A 413 -12.31 28.92 5.35
CA VAL A 413 -11.59 28.41 6.51
C VAL A 413 -12.43 28.44 7.79
N GLN A 414 -13.28 29.46 7.98
CA GLN A 414 -14.14 29.56 9.16
C GLN A 414 -15.22 28.46 9.16
N GLN A 415 -15.83 28.20 8.00
CA GLN A 415 -16.84 27.15 7.84
C GLN A 415 -16.25 25.76 8.04
N ASP A 416 -15.05 25.50 7.50
CA ASP A 416 -14.34 24.24 7.74
C ASP A 416 -13.96 24.06 9.22
N CYS A 417 -13.47 25.11 9.89
CA CYS A 417 -13.19 25.08 11.32
C CYS A 417 -14.45 24.78 12.15
N GLU A 418 -15.57 25.43 11.84
CA GLU A 418 -16.85 25.15 12.48
C GLU A 418 -17.33 23.72 12.26
N ASN A 419 -17.18 23.19 11.05
CA ASN A 419 -17.63 21.84 10.70
C ASN A 419 -16.78 20.78 11.43
N LEU A 420 -15.46 20.94 11.45
CA LEU A 420 -14.56 20.09 12.26
C LEU A 420 -14.89 20.19 13.77
N ARG A 421 -15.25 21.38 14.28
CA ARG A 421 -15.67 21.52 15.69
C ARG A 421 -17.04 20.89 15.96
N LYS A 422 -17.90 20.74 14.95
CA LYS A 422 -19.21 20.07 15.09
C LYS A 422 -19.06 18.55 15.00
N SER A 423 -18.18 18.03 14.14
CA SER A 423 -17.92 16.59 14.02
C SER A 423 -17.23 15.96 15.23
N MET A 424 -16.40 16.72 15.95
CA MET A 424 -15.74 16.31 17.20
C MET A 424 -16.48 16.84 18.45
N LYS A 425 -17.82 16.72 18.49
CA LYS A 425 -18.64 17.24 19.60
C LYS A 425 -19.91 16.42 19.86
N GLY A 426 -19.74 15.28 20.53
CA GLY A 426 -20.88 14.51 21.04
C GLY A 426 -20.45 13.31 21.88
N LEU A 427 -21.25 12.25 21.80
CA LEU A 427 -20.79 10.89 22.03
C LEU A 427 -20.57 10.27 20.64
N GLY A 428 -19.33 9.90 20.33
CA GLY A 428 -18.92 9.58 18.96
C GLY A 428 -18.50 10.81 18.16
N THR A 429 -17.99 10.53 16.96
CA THR A 429 -17.39 11.47 16.02
C THR A 429 -18.15 11.40 14.69
N ASP A 430 -18.06 12.43 13.85
CA ASP A 430 -18.44 12.34 12.43
C ASP A 430 -17.14 12.23 11.60
N GLU A 431 -16.69 10.99 11.40
CA GLU A 431 -15.48 10.66 10.65
C GLU A 431 -15.56 11.11 9.19
N ASP A 432 -16.74 11.03 8.55
CA ASP A 432 -16.92 11.37 7.14
C ASP A 432 -16.78 12.88 6.90
N MET A 433 -17.14 13.74 7.85
CA MET A 433 -16.81 15.17 7.82
C MET A 433 -15.31 15.42 8.01
N LEU A 434 -14.62 14.65 8.87
CA LEU A 434 -13.16 14.72 9.00
C LEU A 434 -12.47 14.32 7.70
N ILE A 435 -12.92 13.24 7.05
CA ILE A 435 -12.45 12.76 5.75
C ILE A 435 -12.71 13.80 4.65
N HIS A 436 -13.94 14.31 4.55
CA HIS A 436 -14.32 15.27 3.51
C HIS A 436 -13.43 16.52 3.56
N ILE A 437 -13.19 17.07 4.75
CA ILE A 437 -12.36 18.28 4.90
C ILE A 437 -10.87 17.92 4.76
N LEU A 438 -10.33 17.00 5.57
CA LEU A 438 -8.87 16.77 5.59
C LEU A 438 -8.37 16.00 4.35
N GLY A 439 -9.23 15.27 3.64
CA GLY A 439 -8.92 14.62 2.37
C GLY A 439 -8.98 15.52 1.12
N ASN A 440 -9.80 16.60 1.13
CA ASN A 440 -9.98 17.47 -0.05
C ASN A 440 -9.35 18.87 0.04
N ARG A 441 -8.89 19.32 1.20
CA ARG A 441 -8.17 20.61 1.33
C ARG A 441 -6.67 20.40 1.10
N SER A 442 -6.00 21.26 0.36
CA SER A 442 -4.53 21.17 0.17
C SER A 442 -3.76 21.41 1.47
N HIS A 443 -2.46 21.11 1.54
CA HIS A 443 -1.66 21.34 2.76
C HIS A 443 -1.75 22.78 3.29
N ASP A 444 -1.65 23.80 2.41
CA ASP A 444 -1.77 25.19 2.82
C ASP A 444 -3.17 25.54 3.37
N GLN A 445 -4.22 24.93 2.81
CA GLN A 445 -5.58 25.06 3.32
C GLN A 445 -5.74 24.34 4.67
N ARG A 446 -5.17 23.14 4.85
CA ARG A 446 -5.17 22.39 6.13
C ARG A 446 -4.40 23.11 7.24
N VAL A 447 -3.27 23.74 6.92
CA VAL A 447 -2.52 24.60 7.85
C VAL A 447 -3.33 25.84 8.22
N ASN A 448 -3.99 26.49 7.25
CA ASN A 448 -4.86 27.64 7.53
C ASN A 448 -6.05 27.24 8.43
N ILE A 449 -6.68 26.07 8.18
CA ILE A 449 -7.71 25.49 9.06
C ILE A 449 -7.16 25.27 10.48
N ARG A 450 -6.00 24.61 10.64
CA ARG A 450 -5.38 24.34 11.93
C ARG A 450 -5.16 25.61 12.75
N ASP A 451 -4.58 26.63 12.12
CA ASP A 451 -4.18 27.87 12.78
C ASP A 451 -5.40 28.79 13.03
N THR A 452 -6.42 28.74 12.15
CA THR A 452 -7.70 29.43 12.33
C THR A 452 -8.57 28.77 13.40
N TYR A 453 -8.68 27.44 13.45
CA TYR A 453 -9.40 26.68 14.49
C TYR A 453 -8.89 27.05 15.88
N LYS A 454 -7.57 27.17 16.02
CA LYS A 454 -6.90 27.63 17.25
C LYS A 454 -7.25 29.06 17.62
N SER A 455 -7.35 29.94 16.63
CA SER A 455 -7.73 31.34 16.81
C SER A 455 -9.21 31.53 17.16
N MET A 456 -10.11 30.77 16.53
CA MET A 456 -11.56 30.82 16.77
C MET A 456 -11.97 30.20 18.10
N PHE A 457 -11.28 29.13 18.54
CA PHE A 457 -11.79 28.26 19.61
C PHE A 457 -10.85 28.08 20.81
N GLY A 458 -9.63 28.62 20.77
CA GLY A 458 -8.62 28.44 21.84
C GLY A 458 -8.15 27.00 22.02
N LYS A 459 -8.42 26.13 21.03
CA LYS A 459 -8.15 24.69 21.05
C LYS A 459 -7.14 24.31 19.98
N ASP A 460 -6.39 23.24 20.22
CA ASP A 460 -5.43 22.74 19.24
C ASP A 460 -6.07 21.63 18.39
N LEU A 461 -6.16 21.83 17.06
CA LEU A 461 -6.88 20.92 16.17
C LEU A 461 -6.25 19.52 16.11
N GLU A 462 -4.91 19.43 16.14
CA GLU A 462 -4.22 18.14 16.10
C GLU A 462 -4.50 17.32 17.37
N ARG A 463 -4.58 18.00 18.52
CA ARG A 463 -4.93 17.40 19.80
C ARG A 463 -6.41 17.02 19.89
N ASP A 464 -7.31 17.82 19.35
CA ASP A 464 -8.75 17.51 19.31
C ASP A 464 -9.00 16.29 18.41
N VAL A 465 -8.45 16.26 17.19
CA VAL A 465 -8.49 15.06 16.31
C VAL A 465 -7.90 13.82 17.00
N LYS A 466 -6.87 13.97 17.84
CA LYS A 466 -6.30 12.88 18.65
C LYS A 466 -7.18 12.45 19.84
N GLY A 467 -8.11 13.28 20.29
CA GLY A 467 -9.07 12.94 21.35
C GLY A 467 -10.23 12.10 20.80
N ASP A 468 -10.70 12.47 19.60
CA ASP A 468 -11.92 11.94 19.00
C ASP A 468 -11.67 10.82 17.95
N THR A 469 -10.41 10.53 17.59
CA THR A 469 -10.04 9.44 16.64
C THR A 469 -8.90 8.56 17.16
N SER A 470 -8.78 7.34 16.65
CA SER A 470 -7.72 6.38 17.05
C SER A 470 -7.06 5.65 15.86
N GLY A 471 -6.05 4.81 16.14
CA GLY A 471 -5.39 3.94 15.16
C GLY A 471 -4.70 4.68 14.00
N ASN A 472 -4.59 3.99 12.86
CA ASN A 472 -3.91 4.50 11.66
C ASN A 472 -4.71 5.63 10.98
N PHE A 473 -6.04 5.66 11.14
CA PHE A 473 -6.89 6.80 10.77
C PHE A 473 -6.47 8.08 11.51
N CYS A 474 -6.35 8.05 12.84
CA CYS A 474 -5.83 9.16 13.64
C CYS A 474 -4.42 9.58 13.23
N LYS A 475 -3.53 8.61 12.96
CA LYS A 475 -2.15 8.87 12.53
C LYS A 475 -2.09 9.60 11.18
N LEU A 476 -2.94 9.20 10.23
CA LEU A 476 -3.09 9.82 8.92
C LEU A 476 -3.68 11.23 9.02
N LEU A 477 -4.85 11.40 9.66
CA LEU A 477 -5.49 12.71 9.82
C LEU A 477 -4.58 13.74 10.49
N ARG A 478 -3.88 13.35 11.56
CA ARG A 478 -2.92 14.25 12.24
C ARG A 478 -1.71 14.58 11.37
N SER A 479 -1.26 13.65 10.53
CA SER A 479 -0.13 13.89 9.63
C SER A 479 -0.48 14.83 8.48
N LEU A 480 -1.74 14.85 8.03
CA LEU A 480 -2.27 15.81 7.04
C LEU A 480 -2.38 17.26 7.56
N LEU A 481 -2.35 17.47 8.88
CA LEU A 481 -2.37 18.80 9.52
C LEU A 481 -0.99 19.47 9.62
N TYR A 482 0.09 18.80 9.22
CA TYR A 482 1.43 19.39 9.18
C TYR A 482 1.67 20.10 7.84
N ALA A 483 2.43 21.19 7.86
CA ALA A 483 2.99 21.73 6.62
C ALA A 483 3.95 20.69 5.99
N PRO A 484 4.16 20.65 4.65
CA PRO A 484 4.92 19.56 4.04
C PRO A 484 6.37 19.42 4.58
N VAL A 485 7.03 20.53 4.94
CA VAL A 485 8.36 20.52 5.58
C VAL A 485 8.29 20.01 7.03
N GLU A 486 7.23 20.37 7.75
CA GLU A 486 6.95 19.94 9.13
C GLU A 486 6.65 18.43 9.17
N TYR A 487 5.94 17.91 8.17
CA TYR A 487 5.72 16.47 8.01
C TYR A 487 7.02 15.70 7.75
N ASP A 488 7.86 16.14 6.80
CA ASP A 488 9.18 15.52 6.56
C ASP A 488 10.04 15.54 7.84
N CYS A 489 10.02 16.64 8.61
CA CYS A 489 10.71 16.72 9.90
C CYS A 489 10.16 15.71 10.92
N HIS A 490 8.84 15.54 11.01
CA HIS A 490 8.21 14.56 11.89
C HIS A 490 8.52 13.11 11.50
N GLU A 491 8.54 12.78 10.20
CA GLU A 491 8.90 11.44 9.72
C GLU A 491 10.38 11.13 9.97
N LEU A 492 11.29 12.07 9.70
CA LEU A 492 12.72 11.91 10.03
C LEU A 492 12.93 11.75 11.55
N TYR A 493 12.21 12.49 12.38
CA TYR A 493 12.26 12.34 13.85
C TYR A 493 11.71 10.99 14.31
N ARG A 494 10.63 10.49 13.70
CA ARG A 494 10.07 9.14 13.96
C ARG A 494 11.04 8.03 13.51
N ALA A 495 11.68 8.19 12.36
CA ALA A 495 12.63 7.23 11.79
C ALA A 495 13.90 7.06 12.63
N ILE A 496 14.30 8.10 13.37
CA ILE A 496 15.47 8.08 14.25
C ILE A 496 15.11 7.66 15.69
N LYS A 497 13.96 8.14 16.21
CA LYS A 497 13.62 7.99 17.62
C LYS A 497 12.98 6.64 17.94
N GLY A 498 13.78 5.68 18.38
CA GLY A 498 13.28 4.42 18.92
C GLY A 498 14.33 3.56 19.60
N LEU A 499 13.99 2.29 19.81
CA LEU A 499 14.98 1.22 19.98
C LEU A 499 15.28 0.65 18.58
N GLY A 500 16.10 1.38 17.83
CA GLY A 500 16.36 1.15 16.41
C GLY A 500 16.02 2.36 15.55
N THR A 501 16.41 2.28 14.28
CA THR A 501 16.25 3.31 13.25
C THR A 501 15.49 2.69 12.07
N SER A 502 14.73 3.49 11.30
CA SER A 502 14.24 3.07 9.98
C SER A 502 15.08 3.70 8.90
N GLU A 503 16.02 2.92 8.36
CA GLU A 503 16.83 3.36 7.22
C GLU A 503 15.98 3.63 5.98
N GLU A 504 14.88 2.91 5.75
CA GLU A 504 13.98 3.11 4.62
C GLU A 504 13.42 4.54 4.59
N ALA A 505 12.91 5.03 5.72
CA ALA A 505 12.34 6.38 5.82
C ALA A 505 13.42 7.46 5.67
N LEU A 506 14.62 7.25 6.24
CA LEU A 506 15.77 8.13 6.04
C LEU A 506 16.20 8.19 4.57
N ILE A 507 16.35 7.04 3.92
CA ILE A 507 16.72 6.91 2.50
C ILE A 507 15.68 7.57 1.60
N GLU A 508 14.40 7.23 1.77
CA GLU A 508 13.32 7.71 0.92
C GLU A 508 13.17 9.23 0.96
N ILE A 509 13.25 9.84 2.14
CA ILE A 509 13.19 11.30 2.27
C ILE A 509 14.49 11.91 1.71
N LEU A 510 15.66 11.53 2.23
CA LEU A 510 16.91 12.23 1.94
C LEU A 510 17.40 12.05 0.49
N ALA A 511 17.06 10.95 -0.19
CA ALA A 511 17.38 10.75 -1.61
C ALA A 511 16.36 11.37 -2.58
N SER A 512 15.16 11.77 -2.11
CA SER A 512 14.08 12.25 -3.00
C SER A 512 13.67 13.71 -2.84
N ARG A 513 13.96 14.37 -1.71
CA ARG A 513 13.68 15.80 -1.52
C ARG A 513 14.73 16.67 -2.22
N SER A 514 14.32 17.82 -2.76
CA SER A 514 15.22 18.76 -3.44
C SER A 514 16.12 19.51 -2.43
N ASN A 515 17.24 20.10 -2.91
CA ASN A 515 18.15 20.87 -2.05
C ASN A 515 17.46 22.00 -1.28
N LYS A 516 16.49 22.70 -1.89
CA LYS A 516 15.69 23.70 -1.18
C LYS A 516 14.96 23.05 0.00
N ARG A 517 14.27 21.93 -0.24
CA ARG A 517 13.48 21.23 0.78
C ARG A 517 14.34 20.65 1.89
N LEU A 518 15.51 20.10 1.58
CA LEU A 518 16.47 19.61 2.58
C LEU A 518 17.01 20.76 3.46
N ARG A 519 17.33 21.91 2.85
CA ARG A 519 17.67 23.13 3.61
C ARG A 519 16.51 23.64 4.45
N ASP A 520 15.27 23.61 3.96
CA ASP A 520 14.08 23.98 4.73
C ASP A 520 13.87 23.03 5.94
N ILE A 521 14.11 21.72 5.76
CA ILE A 521 14.08 20.70 6.83
C ILE A 521 15.12 21.00 7.90
N ASN A 522 16.40 21.19 7.52
CA ASN A 522 17.48 21.52 8.48
C ASN A 522 17.21 22.82 9.24
N ASN A 523 16.54 23.78 8.60
CA ASN A 523 16.12 25.04 9.22
C ASN A 523 14.91 24.91 10.15
N LEU A 524 14.12 23.83 10.08
CA LEU A 524 12.87 23.64 10.85
C LEU A 524 13.02 22.58 11.96
N TYR A 525 13.68 21.46 11.68
CA TYR A 525 13.88 20.34 12.59
C TYR A 525 14.38 20.76 14.00
N PRO A 526 15.45 21.57 14.17
CA PRO A 526 15.89 22.01 15.50
C PRO A 526 14.90 22.96 16.19
N LYS A 527 14.04 23.66 15.45
CA LYS A 527 12.96 24.50 16.04
C LYS A 527 11.88 23.61 16.66
N LEU A 528 11.53 22.50 16.02
CA LEU A 528 10.56 21.52 16.50
C LEU A 528 11.11 20.67 17.66
N PHE A 529 12.26 20.01 17.47
CA PHE A 529 12.73 18.93 18.35
C PHE A 529 13.90 19.30 19.28
N LYS A 530 14.47 20.51 19.15
CA LYS A 530 15.62 21.00 19.94
C LYS A 530 16.90 20.15 19.80
N GLN A 531 17.06 19.50 18.65
CA GLN A 531 18.21 18.68 18.25
C GLN A 531 18.58 18.99 16.80
N SER A 532 19.84 18.83 16.38
CA SER A 532 20.18 18.85 14.96
C SER A 532 19.78 17.53 14.29
N LEU A 533 19.24 17.60 13.06
CA LEU A 533 18.98 16.41 12.25
C LEU A 533 20.28 15.70 11.88
N GLU A 534 21.32 16.46 11.54
CA GLU A 534 22.62 15.90 11.17
C GLU A 534 23.30 15.22 12.35
N GLU A 535 23.30 15.82 13.55
CA GLU A 535 23.85 15.19 14.76
C GLU A 535 23.10 13.91 15.12
N ASN A 536 21.77 13.92 15.02
CA ASN A 536 20.95 12.72 15.24
C ASN A 536 21.31 11.60 14.22
N ILE A 537 21.38 11.91 12.92
CA ILE A 537 21.85 10.96 11.89
C ILE A 537 23.28 10.47 12.21
N VAL A 538 24.16 11.36 12.68
CA VAL A 538 25.55 11.04 13.00
C VAL A 538 25.68 10.12 14.21
N ASN A 539 24.75 10.19 15.15
CA ASN A 539 24.74 9.35 16.36
C ASN A 539 24.09 7.98 16.11
N ASP A 540 22.93 7.94 15.44
CA ASP A 540 22.15 6.72 15.26
C ASP A 540 22.55 5.88 14.03
N THR A 541 23.42 6.40 13.14
CA THR A 541 23.93 5.64 11.97
C THR A 541 25.46 5.49 11.95
N SER A 542 25.97 4.53 11.17
CA SER A 542 27.40 4.16 11.16
C SER A 542 27.96 3.91 9.75
N GLY A 543 29.29 3.73 9.67
CA GLY A 543 30.01 3.35 8.46
C GLY A 543 29.80 4.31 7.27
N TYR A 544 29.78 3.74 6.07
CA TYR A 544 29.49 4.47 4.83
C TYR A 544 28.04 4.92 4.69
N PHE A 545 27.10 4.21 5.33
CA PHE A 545 25.69 4.63 5.32
C PHE A 545 25.52 5.99 6.00
N LYS A 546 26.21 6.22 7.14
CA LYS A 546 26.31 7.55 7.76
C LYS A 546 26.86 8.60 6.78
N LYS A 547 27.99 8.31 6.12
CA LYS A 547 28.60 9.25 5.14
C LYS A 547 27.61 9.62 4.03
N LEU A 548 26.85 8.65 3.52
CA LEU A 548 25.83 8.84 2.50
C LEU A 548 24.69 9.74 2.99
N LEU A 549 24.10 9.45 4.16
CA LEU A 549 23.01 10.27 4.69
C LEU A 549 23.46 11.69 5.04
N VAL A 550 24.67 11.85 5.58
CA VAL A 550 25.26 13.17 5.86
C VAL A 550 25.48 13.95 4.55
N ALA A 551 26.00 13.31 3.50
CA ALA A 551 26.19 13.97 2.20
C ALA A 551 24.85 14.41 1.57
N LEU A 552 23.79 13.60 1.72
CA LEU A 552 22.43 13.95 1.25
C LEU A 552 21.81 15.08 2.08
N VAL A 553 21.80 14.98 3.41
CA VAL A 553 21.05 15.89 4.29
C VAL A 553 21.52 17.34 4.20
N GLN A 554 22.77 17.59 3.77
CA GLN A 554 23.27 18.94 3.51
C GLN A 554 22.42 19.73 2.49
N GLY A 555 21.82 19.05 1.49
CA GLY A 555 21.07 19.72 0.43
C GLY A 555 21.94 20.69 -0.39
N GLN A 556 23.14 20.23 -0.78
CA GLN A 556 24.16 21.01 -1.49
C GLN A 556 24.52 20.44 -2.88
N ARG A 557 23.69 19.56 -3.45
CA ARG A 557 23.91 19.03 -4.80
C ARG A 557 23.89 20.17 -5.84
N PRO A 558 24.82 20.23 -6.81
CA PRO A 558 24.78 21.24 -7.88
C PRO A 558 23.49 21.18 -8.70
N GLU A 559 22.82 22.33 -8.86
CA GLU A 559 21.55 22.46 -9.62
C GLU A 559 21.81 22.90 -11.08
N SER A 560 22.93 22.47 -11.67
CA SER A 560 23.31 22.81 -13.05
C SER A 560 22.65 21.91 -14.07
N ASN A 561 21.90 22.50 -15.01
CA ASN A 561 21.35 21.80 -16.18
C ASN A 561 22.37 21.65 -17.33
N ARG A 562 23.60 22.16 -17.19
CA ARG A 562 24.68 21.96 -18.17
C ARG A 562 25.44 20.66 -17.88
N ILE A 563 25.65 19.85 -18.92
CA ILE A 563 26.49 18.65 -18.89
C ILE A 563 27.95 19.03 -19.15
N ASN A 564 28.88 18.40 -18.44
CA ASN A 564 30.32 18.48 -18.67
C ASN A 564 30.80 17.12 -19.22
N GLU A 565 30.91 16.98 -20.54
CA GLU A 565 31.20 15.70 -21.21
C GLU A 565 32.57 15.09 -20.85
N GLN A 566 33.57 15.93 -20.54
CA GLN A 566 34.87 15.47 -20.06
C GLN A 566 34.75 14.82 -18.67
N GLU A 567 33.93 15.41 -17.81
CA GLU A 567 33.64 14.89 -16.47
C GLU A 567 32.66 13.70 -16.50
N VAL A 568 31.73 13.63 -17.47
CA VAL A 568 30.88 12.45 -17.70
C VAL A 568 31.73 11.20 -17.90
N ASN A 569 32.63 11.24 -18.89
CA ASN A 569 33.47 10.08 -19.21
C ASN A 569 34.47 9.76 -18.09
N LYS A 570 34.98 10.79 -17.40
CA LYS A 570 35.86 10.61 -16.24
C LYS A 570 35.13 9.92 -15.08
N ASP A 571 33.98 10.44 -14.65
CA ASP A 571 33.23 9.92 -13.51
C ASP A 571 32.66 8.52 -13.80
N ALA A 572 32.17 8.28 -15.03
CA ALA A 572 31.71 6.97 -15.47
C ALA A 572 32.85 5.93 -15.39
N LYS A 573 34.03 6.27 -15.91
CA LYS A 573 35.22 5.42 -15.76
C LYS A 573 35.65 5.29 -14.28
N GLU A 574 35.62 6.36 -13.49
CA GLU A 574 36.08 6.33 -12.10
C GLU A 574 35.13 5.53 -11.20
N LEU A 575 33.82 5.47 -11.49
CA LEU A 575 32.88 4.52 -10.89
C LEU A 575 33.21 3.06 -11.27
N TYR A 576 33.60 2.80 -12.53
CA TYR A 576 33.96 1.45 -13.00
C TYR A 576 35.27 0.98 -12.39
N ASP A 577 36.30 1.83 -12.43
CA ASP A 577 37.60 1.62 -11.79
C ASP A 577 37.52 1.57 -10.25
N SER A 578 36.39 1.96 -9.65
CA SER A 578 36.12 1.89 -8.21
C SER A 578 35.08 0.83 -7.83
N GLY A 579 34.61 0.04 -8.79
CA GLY A 579 33.64 -1.05 -8.62
C GLY A 579 34.14 -2.30 -9.35
N GLU A 580 33.49 -2.68 -10.45
CA GLU A 580 33.71 -3.94 -11.16
C GLU A 580 35.17 -4.21 -11.59
N ASN A 581 36.00 -3.18 -11.82
CA ASN A 581 37.42 -3.37 -12.19
C ASN A 581 38.33 -3.73 -10.98
N LYS A 582 37.78 -3.94 -9.78
CA LYS A 582 38.49 -4.29 -8.54
C LYS A 582 37.73 -5.33 -7.71
N TRP A 583 38.41 -5.94 -6.75
CA TRP A 583 37.75 -6.81 -5.78
C TRP A 583 37.20 -5.99 -4.61
N GLY A 584 35.91 -5.65 -4.69
CA GLY A 584 35.22 -4.77 -3.74
C GLY A 584 35.24 -3.30 -4.14
N THR A 585 34.23 -2.55 -3.65
CA THR A 585 34.02 -1.13 -3.97
C THR A 585 34.97 -0.19 -3.22
N ASP A 586 35.27 0.99 -3.79
CA ASP A 586 35.50 2.20 -3.00
C ASP A 586 34.16 2.94 -2.82
N GLU A 587 33.50 2.70 -1.68
CA GLU A 587 32.21 3.33 -1.40
C GLU A 587 32.31 4.86 -1.23
N SER A 588 33.50 5.39 -0.94
CA SER A 588 33.74 6.83 -0.90
C SER A 588 33.56 7.46 -2.27
N LYS A 589 33.98 6.77 -3.34
CA LYS A 589 33.85 7.25 -4.73
C LYS A 589 32.41 7.25 -5.21
N PHE A 590 31.66 6.19 -4.90
CA PHE A 590 30.23 6.12 -5.18
C PHE A 590 29.47 7.24 -4.44
N ILE A 591 29.74 7.48 -3.15
CA ILE A 591 29.13 8.60 -2.42
C ILE A 591 29.58 9.96 -2.99
N GLN A 592 30.87 10.13 -3.30
CA GLN A 592 31.40 11.38 -3.87
C GLN A 592 30.68 11.77 -5.15
N ILE A 593 30.55 10.84 -6.11
CA ILE A 593 29.95 11.12 -7.42
C ILE A 593 28.41 11.18 -7.31
N LEU A 594 27.77 10.19 -6.69
CA LEU A 594 26.30 10.11 -6.65
C LEU A 594 25.65 11.21 -5.79
N CYS A 595 26.35 11.82 -4.83
CA CYS A 595 25.80 12.96 -4.08
C CYS A 595 26.10 14.33 -4.73
N ASN A 596 27.27 14.52 -5.33
CA ASN A 596 27.80 15.85 -5.68
C ASN A 596 27.80 16.19 -7.19
N ARG A 597 27.08 15.43 -8.01
CA ARG A 597 26.80 15.77 -9.43
C ARG A 597 25.33 16.19 -9.60
N SER A 598 25.07 17.08 -10.57
CA SER A 598 23.71 17.48 -10.89
C SER A 598 22.90 16.34 -11.51
N ASP A 599 21.58 16.41 -11.42
CA ASP A 599 20.68 15.36 -11.90
C ASP A 599 20.83 15.10 -13.41
N VAL A 600 21.14 16.15 -14.19
CA VAL A 600 21.43 16.05 -15.63
C VAL A 600 22.80 15.42 -15.89
N GLN A 601 23.83 15.80 -15.13
CA GLN A 601 25.17 15.20 -15.22
C GLN A 601 25.15 13.71 -14.82
N LEU A 602 24.39 13.34 -13.78
CA LEU A 602 24.25 11.93 -13.36
C LEU A 602 23.59 11.06 -14.42
N LYS A 603 22.53 11.55 -15.09
CA LYS A 603 21.89 10.83 -16.21
C LYS A 603 22.91 10.54 -17.33
N ALA A 604 23.73 11.51 -17.70
CA ALA A 604 24.78 11.32 -18.70
C ALA A 604 25.89 10.37 -18.21
N ILE A 605 26.27 10.42 -16.93
CA ILE A 605 27.24 9.47 -16.32
C ILE A 605 26.69 8.04 -16.37
N PHE A 606 25.41 7.81 -16.09
CA PHE A 606 24.82 6.46 -16.12
C PHE A 606 24.77 5.87 -17.53
N GLU A 607 24.55 6.70 -18.55
CA GLU A 607 24.60 6.28 -19.96
C GLU A 607 26.03 5.94 -20.39
N ALA A 608 27.00 6.80 -20.05
CA ALA A 608 28.41 6.54 -20.33
C ALA A 608 28.95 5.32 -19.57
N TYR A 609 28.48 5.07 -18.35
CA TYR A 609 28.90 3.92 -17.53
C TYR A 609 28.66 2.57 -18.21
N HIS A 610 27.50 2.42 -18.85
CA HIS A 610 27.14 1.19 -19.57
C HIS A 610 28.13 0.87 -20.70
N GLN A 611 28.77 1.89 -21.30
CA GLN A 611 29.80 1.72 -22.33
C GLN A 611 31.12 1.15 -21.78
N PHE A 612 31.42 1.39 -20.50
CA PHE A 612 32.61 0.85 -19.83
C PHE A 612 32.38 -0.55 -19.24
N SER A 613 31.32 -0.75 -18.45
CA SER A 613 31.10 -2.02 -17.72
C SER A 613 30.30 -3.06 -18.50
N LYS A 614 29.50 -2.65 -19.49
CA LYS A 614 28.49 -3.48 -20.19
C LYS A 614 27.37 -3.99 -19.26
N ARG A 615 27.25 -3.39 -18.08
CA ARG A 615 26.21 -3.61 -17.08
C ARG A 615 25.64 -2.24 -16.68
N ASP A 616 24.50 -2.27 -16.01
CA ASP A 616 23.91 -1.07 -15.43
C ASP A 616 24.50 -0.80 -14.05
N ILE A 617 24.69 0.48 -13.71
CA ILE A 617 25.24 0.91 -12.42
C ILE A 617 24.45 0.33 -11.22
N GLU A 618 23.14 0.10 -11.34
CA GLU A 618 22.34 -0.57 -10.31
C GLU A 618 22.65 -2.07 -10.14
N ALA A 619 23.15 -2.76 -11.17
CA ALA A 619 23.60 -4.15 -11.02
C ALA A 619 24.89 -4.20 -10.19
N ASP A 620 25.74 -3.19 -10.35
CA ASP A 620 27.10 -3.18 -9.82
C ASP A 620 27.07 -2.66 -8.38
N ILE A 621 26.23 -1.65 -8.09
CA ILE A 621 25.82 -1.31 -6.72
C ILE A 621 25.18 -2.52 -6.01
N LYS A 622 24.45 -3.41 -6.71
CA LYS A 622 23.83 -4.60 -6.10
C LYS A 622 24.82 -5.72 -5.76
N SER A 623 25.87 -5.92 -6.56
CA SER A 623 26.89 -6.94 -6.31
C SER A 623 27.98 -6.47 -5.35
N GLU A 624 28.47 -5.24 -5.49
CA GLU A 624 29.64 -4.76 -4.75
C GLU A 624 29.31 -4.09 -3.40
N THR A 625 28.06 -3.65 -3.19
CA THR A 625 27.63 -3.02 -1.91
C THR A 625 26.51 -3.81 -1.22
N SER A 626 26.33 -3.58 0.09
CA SER A 626 25.35 -4.31 0.90
C SER A 626 24.59 -3.42 1.91
N GLY A 627 23.57 -4.01 2.55
CA GLY A 627 22.78 -3.37 3.61
C GLY A 627 22.15 -2.02 3.23
N SER A 628 22.01 -1.15 4.23
CA SER A 628 21.37 0.16 4.13
C SER A 628 22.13 1.11 3.20
N LEU A 629 23.45 0.94 3.03
CA LEU A 629 24.25 1.65 2.03
C LEU A 629 23.77 1.33 0.61
N ARG A 630 23.69 0.04 0.25
CA ARG A 630 23.19 -0.38 -1.07
C ARG A 630 21.81 0.21 -1.34
N ASN A 631 20.91 0.11 -0.35
CA ASN A 631 19.55 0.63 -0.47
C ASN A 631 19.54 2.15 -0.73
N GLY A 632 20.42 2.92 -0.07
CA GLY A 632 20.56 4.35 -0.27
C GLY A 632 21.16 4.75 -1.62
N LEU A 633 22.22 4.06 -2.08
CA LEU A 633 22.82 4.32 -3.39
C LEU A 633 21.84 3.99 -4.53
N LEU A 634 21.11 2.87 -4.42
CA LEU A 634 20.05 2.50 -5.37
C LEU A 634 18.86 3.47 -5.35
N ALA A 635 18.53 4.06 -4.19
CA ALA A 635 17.48 5.08 -4.12
C ALA A 635 17.85 6.35 -4.88
N ILE A 636 19.11 6.80 -4.80
CA ILE A 636 19.58 7.93 -5.62
C ILE A 636 19.44 7.60 -7.11
N VAL A 637 19.98 6.47 -7.58
CA VAL A 637 19.91 6.10 -9.00
C VAL A 637 18.46 5.94 -9.46
N GLY A 638 17.60 5.32 -8.65
CA GLY A 638 16.18 5.16 -8.92
C GLY A 638 15.45 6.50 -9.08
N VAL A 639 15.62 7.44 -8.13
CA VAL A 639 15.03 8.79 -8.21
C VAL A 639 15.54 9.56 -9.45
N MET A 640 16.80 9.36 -9.85
CA MET A 640 17.39 10.01 -11.03
C MET A 640 16.90 9.42 -12.37
N ARG A 641 16.80 8.08 -12.48
CA ARG A 641 16.36 7.39 -13.70
C ARG A 641 14.84 7.46 -13.88
N ASN A 642 14.06 7.12 -12.86
CA ASN A 642 12.60 7.06 -12.92
C ASN A 642 11.98 7.37 -11.53
N ARG A 643 11.70 8.64 -11.28
CA ARG A 643 11.15 9.14 -10.01
C ARG A 643 9.77 8.53 -9.66
N PRO A 644 8.79 8.44 -10.58
CA PRO A 644 7.57 7.66 -10.33
C PRO A 644 7.87 6.20 -9.98
N GLY A 645 8.71 5.52 -10.75
CA GLY A 645 9.10 4.12 -10.54
C GLY A 645 9.76 3.87 -9.18
N PHE A 646 10.50 4.84 -8.65
CA PHE A 646 11.02 4.80 -7.27
C PHE A 646 9.88 4.79 -6.24
N PHE A 647 8.92 5.72 -6.31
CA PHE A 647 7.80 5.76 -5.36
C PHE A 647 6.82 4.60 -5.54
N VAL A 648 6.62 4.12 -6.78
CA VAL A 648 5.96 2.84 -7.07
C VAL A 648 6.69 1.69 -6.38
N SER A 649 8.03 1.66 -6.39
CA SER A 649 8.79 0.63 -5.68
C SER A 649 8.64 0.71 -4.16
N GLN A 650 8.43 1.90 -3.60
CA GLN A 650 8.10 2.08 -2.17
C GLN A 650 6.68 1.59 -1.87
N LEU A 651 5.67 1.99 -2.67
CA LEU A 651 4.29 1.52 -2.53
C LEU A 651 4.17 0.00 -2.70
N LYS A 652 4.98 -0.62 -3.58
CA LYS A 652 5.11 -2.08 -3.73
C LYS A 652 5.74 -2.77 -2.52
N LYS A 653 6.53 -2.08 -1.68
CA LYS A 653 6.97 -2.64 -0.38
C LYS A 653 5.85 -2.51 0.65
N ALA A 654 5.20 -1.36 0.69
CA ALA A 654 4.17 -1.06 1.67
C ALA A 654 2.91 -1.93 1.55
N LEU A 655 2.55 -2.32 0.32
CA LEU A 655 1.40 -3.15 -0.04
C LEU A 655 1.85 -4.57 -0.42
N LYS A 656 2.76 -5.20 0.35
CA LYS A 656 3.28 -6.54 0.05
C LYS A 656 3.35 -7.45 1.28
N GLY A 657 2.50 -8.48 1.24
CA GLY A 657 2.50 -9.58 2.19
C GLY A 657 1.10 -9.78 2.75
N ALA A 658 1.01 -10.37 3.94
CA ALA A 658 -0.19 -10.26 4.75
C ALA A 658 -0.04 -8.98 5.60
N GLY A 659 -0.86 -7.97 5.30
CA GLY A 659 -0.88 -6.68 5.99
C GLY A 659 0.02 -5.60 5.36
N THR A 660 -0.41 -4.35 5.59
CA THR A 660 0.22 -3.12 5.09
C THR A 660 1.36 -2.64 5.98
N ASN A 661 2.37 -1.98 5.42
CA ASN A 661 3.22 -1.04 6.17
C ASN A 661 2.59 0.36 6.08
N GLU A 662 1.68 0.69 6.99
CA GLU A 662 0.94 1.96 6.91
C GLU A 662 1.85 3.18 7.00
N ASP A 663 3.03 3.09 7.62
CA ASP A 663 3.95 4.23 7.75
C ASP A 663 4.63 4.57 6.42
N GLU A 664 5.02 3.57 5.63
CA GLU A 664 5.53 3.78 4.27
C GLU A 664 4.40 4.17 3.30
N LEU A 665 3.21 3.57 3.43
CA LEU A 665 2.05 3.93 2.61
C LEU A 665 1.60 5.39 2.85
N ASN A 666 1.45 5.79 4.12
CA ASN A 666 1.10 7.16 4.51
C ASN A 666 2.16 8.15 4.03
N ARG A 667 3.44 7.85 4.23
CA ARG A 667 4.54 8.77 3.88
C ARG A 667 4.63 9.01 2.37
N VAL A 668 4.45 7.99 1.54
CA VAL A 668 4.39 8.19 0.10
C VAL A 668 3.10 8.93 -0.29
N ILE A 669 1.92 8.50 0.18
CA ILE A 669 0.66 9.14 -0.25
C ILE A 669 0.59 10.62 0.17
N ILE A 670 0.90 10.97 1.43
CA ILE A 670 0.89 12.35 1.91
C ILE A 670 1.95 13.21 1.20
N SER A 671 3.18 12.70 1.00
CA SER A 671 4.25 13.52 0.44
C SER A 671 4.24 13.65 -1.10
N ARG A 672 3.39 12.88 -1.80
CA ARG A 672 3.26 12.92 -3.27
C ARG A 672 1.87 13.34 -3.78
N CYS A 673 0.79 13.29 -2.98
CA CYS A 673 -0.58 13.59 -3.44
C CYS A 673 -0.76 14.98 -4.06
N GLU A 674 0.01 15.99 -3.62
CA GLU A 674 0.02 17.36 -4.16
C GLU A 674 1.27 17.63 -5.04
N VAL A 675 1.93 16.59 -5.58
CA VAL A 675 3.16 16.71 -6.37
C VAL A 675 3.13 15.93 -7.69
N ASP A 676 3.26 14.60 -7.67
CA ASP A 676 3.42 13.74 -8.85
C ASP A 676 2.64 12.42 -8.75
N MET A 677 1.60 12.40 -7.91
CA MET A 677 0.79 11.19 -7.67
C MET A 677 0.09 10.67 -8.94
N ILE A 678 -0.24 11.53 -9.90
CA ILE A 678 -0.83 11.06 -11.18
C ILE A 678 0.18 10.18 -11.93
N GLN A 679 1.43 10.64 -12.08
CA GLN A 679 2.49 9.87 -12.73
C GLN A 679 2.87 8.62 -11.93
N ILE A 680 2.81 8.67 -10.59
CA ILE A 680 3.01 7.49 -9.74
C ILE A 680 1.91 6.46 -9.96
N LYS A 681 0.63 6.87 -10.10
CA LYS A 681 -0.49 5.95 -10.38
C LYS A 681 -0.34 5.28 -11.76
N GLU A 682 -0.04 6.07 -12.79
CA GLU A 682 0.19 5.58 -14.15
C GLU A 682 1.33 4.54 -14.19
N GLU A 683 2.47 4.86 -13.58
CA GLU A 683 3.60 3.93 -13.46
C GLU A 683 3.28 2.71 -12.56
N TYR A 684 2.45 2.89 -11.53
CA TYR A 684 2.00 1.77 -10.68
C TYR A 684 1.20 0.77 -11.50
N GLU A 685 0.20 1.23 -12.24
CA GLU A 685 -0.65 0.40 -13.09
C GLU A 685 0.16 -0.24 -14.23
N ASN A 686 1.03 0.53 -14.89
CA ASN A 686 1.97 0.00 -15.89
C ASN A 686 2.83 -1.14 -15.35
N THR A 687 3.32 -1.04 -14.11
CA THR A 687 4.26 -2.00 -13.52
C THR A 687 3.60 -3.07 -12.62
N MET A 688 2.31 -2.97 -12.31
CA MET A 688 1.56 -3.95 -11.47
C MET A 688 0.40 -4.62 -12.19
N LYS A 689 -0.07 -4.05 -13.31
CA LYS A 689 -1.30 -4.46 -14.03
C LYS A 689 -2.54 -4.48 -13.11
N ARG A 690 -2.59 -3.48 -12.23
CA ARG A 690 -3.63 -3.17 -11.24
C ARG A 690 -3.47 -1.70 -10.83
N SER A 691 -4.55 -0.95 -10.66
CA SER A 691 -4.46 0.44 -10.18
C SER A 691 -3.91 0.52 -8.75
N LEU A 692 -3.41 1.70 -8.36
CA LEU A 692 -2.98 1.94 -6.98
C LEU A 692 -4.18 1.96 -6.03
N GLU A 693 -5.29 2.58 -6.47
CA GLU A 693 -6.56 2.63 -5.75
C GLU A 693 -7.10 1.25 -5.41
N ASP A 694 -7.19 0.33 -6.39
CA ASP A 694 -7.66 -1.05 -6.15
C ASP A 694 -6.82 -1.74 -5.06
N HIS A 695 -5.50 -1.51 -5.08
CA HIS A 695 -4.59 -2.19 -4.17
C HIS A 695 -4.72 -1.64 -2.74
N VAL A 696 -4.76 -0.32 -2.59
CA VAL A 696 -5.09 0.33 -1.32
C VAL A 696 -6.48 -0.08 -0.83
N GLN A 697 -7.46 -0.23 -1.73
CA GLN A 697 -8.83 -0.58 -1.40
C GLN A 697 -9.01 -2.00 -0.87
N SER A 698 -8.17 -2.95 -1.32
CA SER A 698 -8.14 -4.32 -0.80
C SER A 698 -7.31 -4.48 0.48
N ASP A 699 -6.15 -3.83 0.54
CA ASP A 699 -5.16 -4.05 1.62
C ASP A 699 -5.51 -3.24 2.89
N THR A 700 -6.11 -2.05 2.72
CA THR A 700 -6.55 -1.20 3.84
C THR A 700 -8.07 -1.31 4.08
N SER A 701 -8.56 -0.76 5.20
CA SER A 701 -10.01 -0.78 5.53
C SER A 701 -10.45 0.40 6.40
N GLY A 702 -11.77 0.51 6.61
CA GLY A 702 -12.39 1.56 7.44
C GLY A 702 -12.13 2.98 6.94
N ASP A 703 -12.24 3.95 7.85
CA ASP A 703 -12.09 5.37 7.55
C ASP A 703 -10.64 5.75 7.20
N TYR A 704 -9.67 4.94 7.64
CA TYR A 704 -8.29 5.00 7.16
C TYR A 704 -8.21 4.81 5.63
N ARG A 705 -8.89 3.79 5.09
CA ARG A 705 -9.01 3.58 3.63
C ARG A 705 -9.71 4.74 2.95
N LYS A 706 -10.82 5.25 3.50
CA LYS A 706 -11.57 6.38 2.93
C LYS A 706 -10.65 7.59 2.70
N VAL A 707 -9.85 7.99 3.70
CA VAL A 707 -8.90 9.11 3.53
C VAL A 707 -7.86 8.82 2.46
N LEU A 708 -7.26 7.62 2.42
CA LEU A 708 -6.25 7.29 1.41
C LEU A 708 -6.82 7.36 -0.01
N LEU A 709 -8.02 6.79 -0.24
CA LEU A 709 -8.70 6.89 -1.53
C LEU A 709 -9.07 8.35 -1.86
N GLU A 710 -9.49 9.14 -0.87
CA GLU A 710 -9.75 10.57 -1.06
C GLU A 710 -8.50 11.37 -1.47
N LEU A 711 -7.31 10.99 -1.00
CA LEU A 711 -6.04 11.57 -1.44
C LEU A 711 -5.60 11.08 -2.84
N LEU A 712 -6.04 9.90 -3.26
CA LEU A 712 -5.72 9.30 -4.56
C LEU A 712 -6.70 9.67 -5.70
N LYS A 713 -7.92 10.12 -5.39
CA LYS A 713 -8.89 10.61 -6.40
C LYS A 713 -8.25 11.66 -7.31
N SER A 714 -8.35 11.47 -8.63
CA SER A 714 -7.79 12.37 -9.64
C SER A 714 -8.58 13.69 -9.71
N PRO A 715 -8.00 14.82 -10.14
CA PRO A 715 -8.66 16.14 -10.07
C PRO A 715 -10.03 16.20 -10.76
N ASN A 716 -10.16 15.53 -11.92
CA ASN A 716 -11.41 15.46 -12.69
C ASN A 716 -12.56 14.74 -11.96
N GLN A 717 -12.26 13.94 -10.93
CA GLN A 717 -13.26 13.28 -10.08
C GLN A 717 -13.75 14.19 -8.93
N ARG A 718 -13.05 15.30 -8.65
CA ARG A 718 -13.38 16.25 -7.56
C ARG A 718 -14.29 17.40 -7.98
N THR A 719 -14.50 17.61 -9.27
CA THR A 719 -15.22 18.80 -9.80
C THR A 719 -16.74 18.65 -9.85
N GLN A 720 -17.28 17.46 -9.54
CA GLN A 720 -18.72 17.28 -9.36
C GLN A 720 -19.19 17.98 -8.08
N LYS A 721 -20.15 18.89 -8.19
CA LYS A 721 -20.72 19.58 -7.01
C LYS A 721 -21.30 18.55 -6.03
N PRO A 722 -21.01 18.64 -4.71
CA PRO A 722 -21.74 17.88 -3.72
C PRO A 722 -23.17 18.43 -3.62
N GLY A 723 -24.08 17.86 -4.42
CA GLY A 723 -25.49 17.78 -4.05
C GLY A 723 -25.60 17.08 -2.69
N LYS A 724 -26.69 17.32 -1.95
CA LYS A 724 -26.86 16.82 -0.57
C LYS A 724 -27.01 15.29 -0.49
N LYS A 725 -25.94 14.54 -0.74
CA LYS A 725 -25.81 13.17 -0.25
C LYS A 725 -25.87 13.21 1.28
N LYS A 726 -26.78 12.43 1.85
CA LYS A 726 -26.64 11.94 3.23
C LYS A 726 -25.45 10.97 3.24
N TYR A 727 -24.92 10.66 4.42
CA TYR A 727 -23.95 9.59 4.54
C TYR A 727 -24.59 8.26 4.12
N GLU A 728 -24.15 7.76 2.98
CA GLU A 728 -24.44 6.44 2.44
C GLU A 728 -23.25 5.55 2.82
N ASP A 729 -23.51 4.39 3.43
CA ASP A 729 -22.43 3.43 3.73
C ASP A 729 -21.75 2.96 2.44
N GLU A 730 -20.46 3.28 2.27
CA GLU A 730 -19.57 2.76 1.22
C GLU A 730 -19.19 1.26 1.43
N ASN A 731 -20.22 0.45 1.67
CA ASN A 731 -20.30 -1.02 1.53
C ASN A 731 -21.79 -1.47 1.38
N LEU A 732 -22.73 -0.58 1.05
CA LEU A 732 -24.12 -0.93 0.78
C LEU A 732 -24.85 -0.04 -0.25
N SER A 733 -24.28 1.10 -0.67
CA SER A 733 -24.85 1.97 -1.72
C SER A 733 -24.53 1.53 -3.15
N ASP A 734 -23.61 0.58 -3.36
CA ASP A 734 -23.47 -0.17 -4.63
C ASP A 734 -24.62 -1.19 -4.82
N TYR A 735 -25.78 -0.87 -4.25
CA TYR A 735 -27.11 -1.25 -4.72
C TYR A 735 -27.78 -0.04 -5.38
N GLU A 736 -27.13 0.56 -6.39
CA GLU A 736 -27.88 0.69 -7.65
C GLU A 736 -28.50 -0.69 -7.91
N GLN A 737 -29.80 -0.77 -8.20
CA GLN A 737 -30.32 -2.03 -8.68
C GLN A 737 -29.53 -2.35 -9.96
N PRO A 738 -28.75 -3.44 -10.04
CA PRO A 738 -28.30 -3.88 -11.35
C PRO A 738 -29.59 -4.07 -12.15
N GLU A 739 -29.69 -3.43 -13.31
CA GLU A 739 -30.78 -3.73 -14.24
C GLU A 739 -30.79 -5.24 -14.39
N ILE A 740 -31.86 -5.87 -13.91
CA ILE A 740 -31.87 -7.32 -13.81
C ILE A 740 -32.02 -7.81 -15.24
N TYR A 741 -30.88 -8.19 -15.82
CA TYR A 741 -30.82 -9.09 -16.95
C TYR A 741 -31.50 -10.39 -16.51
N GLU A 742 -32.83 -10.45 -16.65
CA GLU A 742 -33.66 -11.64 -16.49
C GLU A 742 -33.44 -12.62 -17.65
N GLU A 743 -32.17 -12.83 -18.02
CA GLU A 743 -31.76 -14.12 -18.53
C GLU A 743 -31.96 -15.13 -17.39
N GLU A 744 -32.61 -16.26 -17.67
CA GLU A 744 -32.78 -17.32 -16.68
C GLU A 744 -31.43 -18.00 -16.39
N ILE A 745 -30.62 -17.39 -15.50
CA ILE A 745 -29.34 -17.97 -15.07
C ILE A 745 -29.63 -19.24 -14.27
N VAL A 746 -29.67 -20.37 -14.98
CA VAL A 746 -29.95 -21.70 -14.45
C VAL A 746 -29.00 -22.01 -13.30
N GLN A 747 -29.57 -22.25 -12.12
CA GLN A 747 -28.83 -22.61 -10.91
C GLN A 747 -27.91 -23.80 -11.16
N GLN A 748 -26.58 -23.60 -11.06
CA GLN A 748 -25.58 -24.56 -11.50
C GLN A 748 -24.42 -24.72 -10.49
N GLY A 749 -24.19 -25.97 -10.08
CA GLY A 749 -23.00 -26.37 -9.34
C GLY A 749 -21.76 -26.52 -10.24
N THR A 750 -20.57 -26.35 -9.66
CA THR A 750 -19.29 -26.69 -10.31
C THR A 750 -19.03 -28.20 -10.32
N MET A 751 -19.74 -28.98 -9.50
CA MET A 751 -19.68 -30.45 -9.48
C MET A 751 -20.98 -31.07 -9.97
N THR A 752 -20.83 -32.19 -10.68
CA THR A 752 -21.93 -33.00 -11.24
C THR A 752 -21.53 -34.48 -11.23
N ALA A 753 -22.51 -35.37 -11.43
CA ALA A 753 -22.31 -36.81 -11.50
C ALA A 753 -21.25 -37.19 -12.55
N ALA A 754 -20.22 -37.94 -12.14
CA ALA A 754 -19.22 -38.48 -13.05
C ALA A 754 -19.86 -39.54 -13.97
N LYS A 755 -19.74 -39.34 -15.30
CA LYS A 755 -20.47 -40.12 -16.32
C LYS A 755 -20.12 -41.61 -16.39
N ASN A 756 -18.91 -41.98 -15.93
CA ASN A 756 -18.37 -43.36 -15.93
C ASN A 756 -18.01 -43.81 -14.51
N PHE A 757 -18.92 -43.58 -13.57
CA PHE A 757 -18.74 -43.87 -12.15
C PHE A 757 -18.75 -45.37 -11.84
N ASP A 758 -17.85 -45.78 -10.93
CA ASP A 758 -17.77 -47.13 -10.37
C ASP A 758 -17.29 -46.99 -8.92
N ALA A 759 -18.22 -47.14 -7.98
CA ALA A 759 -17.95 -47.03 -6.54
C ALA A 759 -16.92 -48.05 -6.04
N ILE A 760 -16.84 -49.23 -6.67
CA ILE A 760 -15.95 -50.33 -6.27
C ILE A 760 -14.52 -50.05 -6.75
N ARG A 761 -14.35 -49.60 -8.00
CA ARG A 761 -13.05 -49.20 -8.57
C ARG A 761 -12.49 -47.98 -7.85
N ASP A 762 -13.34 -46.98 -7.57
CA ASP A 762 -12.92 -45.77 -6.87
C ASP A 762 -12.57 -46.07 -5.39
N ALA A 763 -13.29 -47.00 -4.74
CA ALA A 763 -12.92 -47.50 -3.42
C ALA A 763 -11.58 -48.26 -3.41
N ASP A 764 -11.31 -49.15 -4.37
CA ASP A 764 -10.01 -49.83 -4.52
C ASP A 764 -8.87 -48.81 -4.71
N ALA A 765 -9.11 -47.78 -5.52
CA ALA A 765 -8.12 -46.74 -5.82
C ALA A 765 -7.81 -45.89 -4.59
N LEU A 766 -8.82 -45.46 -3.82
CA LEU A 766 -8.61 -44.80 -2.53
C LEU A 766 -7.91 -45.74 -1.53
N ARG A 767 -8.29 -47.02 -1.47
CA ARG A 767 -7.63 -47.99 -0.58
C ARG A 767 -6.16 -48.18 -0.96
N LYS A 768 -5.81 -48.14 -2.25
CA LYS A 768 -4.43 -48.20 -2.75
C LYS A 768 -3.65 -46.92 -2.44
N ALA A 769 -4.27 -45.75 -2.61
CA ALA A 769 -3.67 -44.44 -2.28
C ALA A 769 -3.33 -44.30 -0.77
N MET A 770 -4.06 -45.04 0.07
CA MET A 770 -3.89 -45.13 1.53
C MET A 770 -3.16 -46.43 1.96
N LYS A 771 -2.22 -46.96 1.17
CA LYS A 771 -1.53 -48.23 1.46
C LYS A 771 -0.03 -48.18 1.20
N GLY A 772 0.73 -47.73 2.20
CA GLY A 772 2.19 -47.84 2.19
C GLY A 772 2.84 -47.12 3.35
N ALA A 773 4.04 -46.61 3.09
CA ALA A 773 4.61 -45.51 3.84
C ALA A 773 4.39 -44.23 3.01
N GLY A 774 3.55 -43.32 3.52
CA GLY A 774 3.07 -42.16 2.78
C GLY A 774 1.80 -42.43 1.97
N THR A 775 1.21 -41.34 1.50
CA THR A 775 -0.14 -41.25 0.92
C THR A 775 -0.05 -40.78 -0.53
N ASP A 776 -1.04 -41.11 -1.36
CA ASP A 776 -1.21 -40.52 -2.70
C ASP A 776 -2.38 -39.52 -2.67
N GLU A 777 -2.09 -38.29 -2.23
CA GLU A 777 -3.06 -37.20 -2.15
C GLU A 777 -3.60 -36.86 -3.55
N LYS A 778 -2.80 -37.02 -4.60
CA LYS A 778 -3.23 -36.74 -5.99
C LYS A 778 -4.36 -37.67 -6.42
N THR A 779 -4.25 -38.97 -6.17
CA THR A 779 -5.35 -39.92 -6.42
C THR A 779 -6.57 -39.57 -5.57
N ILE A 780 -6.39 -39.31 -4.27
CA ILE A 780 -7.49 -38.94 -3.37
C ILE A 780 -8.23 -37.68 -3.85
N ILE A 781 -7.52 -36.63 -4.24
CA ILE A 781 -8.07 -35.39 -4.81
C ILE A 781 -8.81 -35.68 -6.12
N SER A 782 -8.17 -36.40 -7.05
CA SER A 782 -8.75 -36.67 -8.37
C SER A 782 -10.06 -37.46 -8.31
N ILE A 783 -10.25 -38.28 -7.29
CA ILE A 783 -11.51 -39.00 -7.04
C ILE A 783 -12.47 -38.09 -6.28
N LEU A 784 -12.18 -37.71 -5.04
CA LEU A 784 -13.16 -37.06 -4.16
C LEU A 784 -13.49 -35.62 -4.56
N GLY A 785 -12.62 -34.93 -5.31
CA GLY A 785 -12.90 -33.64 -5.93
C GLY A 785 -13.73 -33.71 -7.23
N ASN A 786 -13.90 -34.89 -7.83
CA ASN A 786 -14.62 -35.13 -9.10
C ASN A 786 -15.75 -36.17 -8.97
N ARG A 787 -16.43 -36.22 -7.83
CA ARG A 787 -17.65 -37.00 -7.61
C ARG A 787 -18.67 -36.12 -6.90
N ASP A 788 -19.94 -36.25 -7.24
CA ASP A 788 -21.01 -35.63 -6.45
C ASP A 788 -21.18 -36.35 -5.09
N THR A 789 -22.03 -35.81 -4.22
CA THR A 789 -22.18 -36.36 -2.88
C THR A 789 -22.89 -37.73 -2.86
N SER A 790 -23.75 -38.07 -3.84
CA SER A 790 -24.30 -39.44 -3.95
C SER A 790 -23.18 -40.43 -4.24
N GLN A 791 -22.38 -40.14 -5.27
CA GLN A 791 -21.25 -40.97 -5.70
C GLN A 791 -20.21 -41.12 -4.57
N ARG A 792 -19.94 -40.06 -3.80
CA ARG A 792 -19.09 -40.13 -2.60
C ARG A 792 -19.64 -41.05 -1.50
N LEU A 793 -20.94 -41.02 -1.23
CA LEU A 793 -21.58 -41.90 -0.26
C LEU A 793 -21.61 -43.36 -0.74
N GLU A 794 -21.79 -43.58 -2.05
CA GLU A 794 -21.67 -44.90 -2.67
C GLU A 794 -20.23 -45.45 -2.58
N ILE A 795 -19.20 -44.62 -2.81
CA ILE A 795 -17.78 -44.98 -2.54
C ILE A 795 -17.57 -45.34 -1.07
N LYS A 796 -18.09 -44.52 -0.13
CA LYS A 796 -18.00 -44.75 1.32
C LYS A 796 -18.61 -46.11 1.71
N ALA A 797 -19.74 -46.48 1.12
CA ALA A 797 -20.39 -47.79 1.31
C ALA A 797 -19.59 -48.94 0.65
N ALA A 798 -19.13 -48.77 -0.60
CA ALA A 798 -18.37 -49.78 -1.32
C ALA A 798 -17.02 -50.09 -0.64
N PHE A 799 -16.32 -49.07 -0.17
CA PHE A 799 -15.08 -49.19 0.60
C PHE A 799 -15.29 -50.01 1.89
N LYS A 800 -16.36 -49.72 2.63
CA LYS A 800 -16.73 -50.47 3.84
C LYS A 800 -17.06 -51.93 3.52
N ASN A 801 -17.90 -52.17 2.51
CA ASN A 801 -18.33 -53.52 2.14
C ASN A 801 -17.18 -54.39 1.58
N LYS A 802 -16.25 -53.80 0.82
CA LYS A 802 -15.16 -54.52 0.14
C LYS A 802 -13.89 -54.68 0.97
N HIS A 803 -13.56 -53.70 1.82
CA HIS A 803 -12.32 -53.70 2.60
C HIS A 803 -12.53 -53.91 4.10
N ASN A 804 -13.77 -53.91 4.59
CA ASN A 804 -14.13 -53.97 6.01
C ASN A 804 -13.39 -52.92 6.86
N ARG A 805 -13.30 -51.69 6.32
CA ARG A 805 -12.67 -50.51 6.93
C ARG A 805 -13.55 -49.29 6.74
N ASP A 806 -13.40 -48.28 7.58
CA ASP A 806 -14.11 -47.01 7.42
C ASP A 806 -13.28 -46.01 6.62
N LEU A 807 -13.84 -45.46 5.53
CA LEU A 807 -13.14 -44.55 4.64
C LEU A 807 -12.76 -43.22 5.31
N VAL A 808 -13.58 -42.71 6.23
CA VAL A 808 -13.30 -41.45 6.95
C VAL A 808 -12.23 -41.69 8.00
N ALA A 809 -12.24 -42.84 8.68
CA ALA A 809 -11.18 -43.22 9.60
C ALA A 809 -9.82 -43.40 8.91
N ASP A 810 -9.79 -44.09 7.75
CA ASP A 810 -8.56 -44.27 6.95
C ASP A 810 -8.03 -42.93 6.44
N LEU A 811 -8.89 -42.06 5.88
CA LEU A 811 -8.45 -40.73 5.44
C LEU A 811 -7.93 -39.86 6.61
N LYS A 812 -8.42 -40.06 7.84
CA LYS A 812 -7.91 -39.39 9.05
C LYS A 812 -6.60 -39.96 9.59
N SER A 813 -6.23 -41.20 9.27
CA SER A 813 -4.90 -41.73 9.62
C SER A 813 -3.84 -41.35 8.59
N GLU A 814 -4.22 -41.31 7.31
CA GLU A 814 -3.28 -41.06 6.20
C GLU A 814 -3.17 -39.57 5.79
N THR A 815 -3.98 -38.66 6.33
CA THR A 815 -3.93 -37.21 6.03
C THR A 815 -4.06 -36.35 7.29
N SER A 816 -3.67 -35.08 7.22
CA SER A 816 -3.74 -34.15 8.36
C SER A 816 -4.18 -32.73 7.97
N GLY A 817 -4.29 -31.84 8.97
CA GLY A 817 -4.59 -30.42 8.76
C GLY A 817 -5.95 -30.16 8.11
N ASN A 818 -6.06 -29.03 7.40
CA ASN A 818 -7.32 -28.62 6.75
C ASN A 818 -7.69 -29.48 5.53
N PHE A 819 -6.71 -30.14 4.91
CA PHE A 819 -6.94 -31.14 3.86
C PHE A 819 -7.76 -32.32 4.41
N SER A 820 -7.36 -32.89 5.56
CA SER A 820 -8.10 -33.96 6.24
C SER A 820 -9.52 -33.52 6.66
N LYS A 821 -9.67 -32.31 7.23
CA LYS A 821 -10.99 -31.74 7.59
C LYS A 821 -11.92 -31.61 6.37
N LEU A 822 -11.39 -31.18 5.22
CA LEU A 822 -12.15 -31.03 3.98
C LEU A 822 -12.57 -32.41 3.44
N LEU A 823 -11.66 -33.38 3.42
CA LEU A 823 -11.94 -34.77 3.03
C LEU A 823 -13.02 -35.44 3.90
N GLU A 824 -13.00 -35.20 5.22
CA GLU A 824 -14.08 -35.63 6.12
C GLU A 824 -15.42 -35.01 5.74
N LYS A 825 -15.49 -33.67 5.61
CA LYS A 825 -16.75 -32.96 5.33
C LYS A 825 -17.34 -33.32 3.95
N LEU A 826 -16.52 -33.65 2.96
CA LEU A 826 -16.96 -34.17 1.65
C LEU A 826 -17.60 -35.56 1.72
N LEU A 827 -17.39 -36.33 2.79
CA LEU A 827 -17.90 -37.70 2.95
C LEU A 827 -19.08 -37.80 3.94
N LEU A 828 -19.68 -36.68 4.34
CA LEU A 828 -20.93 -36.64 5.11
C LEU A 828 -22.14 -36.60 4.19
N ASP A 829 -23.29 -37.14 4.62
CA ASP A 829 -24.55 -36.76 3.98
C ASP A 829 -24.78 -35.25 4.15
N PRO A 830 -25.35 -34.51 3.17
CA PRO A 830 -25.49 -33.06 3.30
C PRO A 830 -26.32 -32.60 4.52
N VAL A 831 -27.24 -33.42 5.05
CA VAL A 831 -27.93 -33.15 6.33
C VAL A 831 -26.99 -33.39 7.52
N GLU A 832 -26.20 -34.48 7.52
CA GLU A 832 -25.16 -34.72 8.54
C GLU A 832 -24.12 -33.60 8.58
N LEU A 833 -23.75 -33.06 7.41
CA LEU A 833 -22.87 -31.90 7.26
C LEU A 833 -23.49 -30.65 7.88
N ASP A 834 -24.69 -30.25 7.45
CA ASP A 834 -25.38 -29.09 8.04
C ASP A 834 -25.54 -29.23 9.57
N CYS A 835 -25.83 -30.44 10.07
CA CYS A 835 -25.89 -30.72 11.51
C CYS A 835 -24.53 -30.57 12.20
N SER A 836 -23.45 -31.02 11.55
CA SER A 836 -22.08 -30.95 12.07
C SER A 836 -21.54 -29.52 12.10
N GLU A 837 -21.83 -28.72 11.07
CA GLU A 837 -21.53 -27.28 11.07
C GLU A 837 -22.28 -26.57 12.22
N LEU A 838 -23.60 -26.76 12.32
CA LEU A 838 -24.41 -26.20 13.40
C LEU A 838 -23.95 -26.66 14.80
N LYS A 839 -23.34 -27.85 14.93
CA LYS A 839 -22.77 -28.31 16.20
C LYS A 839 -21.39 -27.73 16.51
N GLN A 840 -20.65 -27.29 15.50
CA GLN A 840 -19.40 -26.53 15.68
C GLN A 840 -19.69 -25.06 16.02
N VAL A 841 -20.66 -24.46 15.33
CA VAL A 841 -21.12 -23.07 15.51
C VAL A 841 -21.70 -22.79 16.90
N VAL A 842 -22.30 -23.81 17.54
CA VAL A 842 -22.91 -23.74 18.89
C VAL A 842 -22.02 -24.46 19.94
N LYS A 843 -20.69 -24.38 19.78
CA LYS A 843 -19.72 -25.03 20.69
C LYS A 843 -18.43 -24.22 20.84
N GLY A 844 -18.49 -23.16 21.63
CA GLY A 844 -17.33 -22.34 21.98
C GLY A 844 -17.59 -21.42 23.16
N VAL A 845 -16.75 -20.38 23.28
CA VAL A 845 -17.10 -19.16 24.01
C VAL A 845 -17.47 -18.13 22.96
N GLY A 846 -18.78 -17.87 22.82
CA GLY A 846 -19.35 -17.12 21.71
C GLY A 846 -19.82 -18.01 20.56
N THR A 847 -20.85 -17.55 19.86
CA THR A 847 -21.51 -18.22 18.73
C THR A 847 -20.97 -17.66 17.40
N ASP A 848 -20.84 -18.47 16.35
CA ASP A 848 -20.68 -17.92 14.98
C ASP A 848 -22.06 -17.56 14.42
N GLU A 849 -22.54 -16.36 14.75
CA GLU A 849 -23.90 -15.93 14.37
C GLU A 849 -24.11 -15.93 12.86
N GLU A 850 -23.13 -15.43 12.09
CA GLU A 850 -23.22 -15.38 10.63
C GLU A 850 -23.31 -16.79 10.03
N ALA A 851 -22.51 -17.75 10.49
CA ALA A 851 -22.60 -19.14 10.06
C ALA A 851 -23.96 -19.79 10.39
N MET A 852 -24.56 -19.45 11.55
CA MET A 852 -25.88 -19.98 11.89
C MET A 852 -26.97 -19.43 10.97
N ILE A 853 -26.93 -18.12 10.67
CA ILE A 853 -27.88 -17.47 9.76
C ILE A 853 -27.69 -17.98 8.32
N GLU A 854 -26.43 -18.13 7.89
CA GLU A 854 -26.05 -18.68 6.57
C GLU A 854 -26.72 -20.05 6.33
N ILE A 855 -26.68 -20.95 7.31
CA ILE A 855 -27.34 -22.26 7.21
C ILE A 855 -28.86 -22.10 7.33
N LEU A 856 -29.37 -21.41 8.34
CA LEU A 856 -30.82 -21.38 8.64
C LEU A 856 -31.67 -20.58 7.64
N ALA A 857 -31.10 -19.58 6.96
CA ALA A 857 -31.81 -18.75 5.97
C ALA A 857 -31.62 -19.21 4.51
N SER A 858 -30.58 -19.99 4.20
CA SER A 858 -30.32 -20.44 2.82
C SER A 858 -30.95 -21.79 2.46
N ARG A 859 -31.29 -22.63 3.44
CA ARG A 859 -31.82 -23.99 3.25
C ARG A 859 -33.36 -23.99 3.17
N SER A 860 -33.93 -24.92 2.41
CA SER A 860 -35.38 -25.08 2.26
C SER A 860 -36.05 -25.67 3.50
N ASN A 861 -37.36 -25.47 3.64
CA ASN A 861 -38.18 -25.98 4.76
C ASN A 861 -38.04 -27.49 4.97
N LYS A 862 -37.99 -28.26 3.87
CA LYS A 862 -37.78 -29.71 3.90
C LYS A 862 -36.43 -30.04 4.57
N ARG A 863 -35.37 -29.30 4.20
CA ARG A 863 -34.03 -29.49 4.72
C ARG A 863 -33.90 -29.06 6.18
N ILE A 864 -34.46 -27.92 6.58
CA ILE A 864 -34.49 -27.46 7.98
C ILE A 864 -35.16 -28.52 8.89
N ARG A 865 -36.28 -29.10 8.46
CA ARG A 865 -36.93 -30.19 9.21
C ARG A 865 -36.06 -31.45 9.31
N SER A 866 -35.43 -31.88 8.22
CA SER A 866 -34.46 -32.99 8.26
C SER A 866 -33.25 -32.70 9.17
N ILE A 867 -32.76 -31.46 9.21
CA ILE A 867 -31.69 -31.04 10.14
C ILE A 867 -32.14 -31.21 11.59
N ASN A 868 -33.32 -30.72 11.98
CA ASN A 868 -33.82 -30.85 13.35
C ASN A 868 -33.92 -32.32 13.80
N GLU A 869 -34.42 -33.21 12.92
CA GLU A 869 -34.49 -34.64 13.19
C GLU A 869 -33.11 -35.28 13.30
N THR A 870 -32.21 -35.02 12.34
CA THR A 870 -30.90 -35.67 12.25
C THR A 870 -29.93 -35.18 13.33
N TYR A 871 -29.92 -33.88 13.64
CA TYR A 871 -29.15 -33.31 14.75
C TYR A 871 -29.50 -33.99 16.08
N SER A 872 -30.80 -34.22 16.32
CA SER A 872 -31.30 -34.90 17.52
C SER A 872 -30.84 -36.35 17.59
N LYS A 873 -30.75 -37.05 16.46
CA LYS A 873 -30.21 -38.42 16.34
C LYS A 873 -28.68 -38.46 16.53
N MET A 874 -27.95 -37.50 15.98
CA MET A 874 -26.48 -37.43 16.03
C MET A 874 -25.94 -37.04 17.42
N PHE A 875 -26.60 -36.11 18.13
CA PHE A 875 -26.04 -35.48 19.33
C PHE A 875 -26.87 -35.69 20.61
N GLY A 876 -27.99 -36.41 20.55
CA GLY A 876 -28.85 -36.72 21.72
C GLY A 876 -29.56 -35.51 22.35
N LYS A 877 -29.44 -34.33 21.73
CA LYS A 877 -30.03 -33.05 22.15
C LYS A 877 -30.58 -32.36 20.90
N THR A 878 -31.73 -31.71 21.00
CA THR A 878 -32.32 -30.99 19.86
C THR A 878 -31.52 -29.71 19.56
N LEU A 879 -31.41 -29.34 18.28
CA LEU A 879 -30.76 -28.10 17.85
C LEU A 879 -31.34 -26.88 18.60
N GLU A 880 -32.66 -26.84 18.78
CA GLU A 880 -33.35 -25.80 19.55
C GLU A 880 -32.86 -25.68 21.00
N LYS A 881 -32.57 -26.81 21.68
CA LYS A 881 -32.03 -26.80 23.04
C LYS A 881 -30.56 -26.38 23.09
N ASP A 882 -29.79 -26.56 22.02
CA ASP A 882 -28.42 -26.06 21.91
C ASP A 882 -28.41 -24.55 21.64
N VAL A 883 -29.13 -24.10 20.61
CA VAL A 883 -29.27 -22.67 20.26
C VAL A 883 -29.88 -21.86 21.41
N LYS A 884 -30.88 -22.38 22.14
CA LYS A 884 -31.46 -21.70 23.31
C LYS A 884 -30.53 -21.61 24.53
N SER A 885 -29.49 -22.46 24.62
CA SER A 885 -28.48 -22.36 25.68
C SER A 885 -27.32 -21.42 25.36
N ASP A 886 -27.04 -21.20 24.07
CA ASP A 886 -25.90 -20.39 23.61
C ASP A 886 -26.30 -18.94 23.26
N THR A 887 -27.55 -18.72 22.83
CA THR A 887 -28.06 -17.41 22.40
C THR A 887 -29.11 -16.81 23.34
N SER A 888 -29.38 -15.51 23.22
CA SER A 888 -30.37 -14.80 24.07
C SER A 888 -31.18 -13.72 23.31
N GLY A 889 -32.01 -12.96 24.04
CA GLY A 889 -32.70 -11.77 23.54
C GLY A 889 -33.66 -12.00 22.36
N ASP A 890 -33.74 -10.99 21.48
CA ASP A 890 -34.46 -11.05 20.20
C ASP A 890 -33.80 -12.01 19.20
N PHE A 891 -32.46 -12.09 19.20
CA PHE A 891 -31.69 -12.91 18.26
C PHE A 891 -32.01 -14.40 18.42
N ARG A 892 -32.10 -14.90 19.66
CA ARG A 892 -32.60 -16.26 19.95
C ARG A 892 -34.02 -16.50 19.40
N ARG A 893 -34.90 -15.50 19.45
CA ARG A 893 -36.27 -15.62 18.91
C ARG A 893 -36.24 -15.73 17.39
N LEU A 894 -35.43 -14.92 16.71
CA LEU A 894 -35.21 -14.99 15.25
C LEU A 894 -34.72 -16.37 14.81
N LEU A 895 -33.65 -16.89 15.44
CA LEU A 895 -33.07 -18.20 15.11
C LEU A 895 -34.08 -19.35 15.32
N VAL A 896 -34.76 -19.36 16.47
CA VAL A 896 -35.78 -20.38 16.79
C VAL A 896 -36.95 -20.33 15.80
N SER A 897 -37.32 -19.17 15.25
CA SER A 897 -38.33 -19.05 14.20
C SER A 897 -37.85 -19.59 12.85
N LEU A 898 -36.62 -19.27 12.40
CA LEU A 898 -36.05 -19.84 11.17
C LEU A 898 -35.97 -21.37 11.24
N MET A 899 -35.56 -21.90 12.39
CA MET A 899 -35.41 -23.33 12.66
C MET A 899 -36.72 -24.12 12.57
N GLN A 900 -37.90 -23.50 12.52
CA GLN A 900 -39.15 -24.24 12.35
C GLN A 900 -39.29 -24.85 10.95
N GLY A 901 -38.67 -24.25 9.93
CA GLY A 901 -38.80 -24.73 8.54
C GLY A 901 -40.24 -24.65 8.03
N HIS A 902 -40.91 -23.53 8.30
CA HIS A 902 -42.30 -23.23 7.94
C HIS A 902 -42.47 -21.91 7.13
N ARG A 903 -41.38 -21.32 6.60
CA ARG A 903 -41.47 -20.09 5.77
C ARG A 903 -42.28 -20.38 4.49
N PRO A 904 -43.20 -19.52 4.00
CA PRO A 904 -43.83 -19.74 2.71
C PRO A 904 -42.79 -19.87 1.58
N GLU A 905 -42.85 -20.93 0.77
CA GLU A 905 -41.94 -21.15 -0.38
C GLU A 905 -42.61 -20.77 -1.73
N THR A 906 -43.61 -19.87 -1.71
CA THR A 906 -44.30 -19.39 -2.92
C THR A 906 -43.48 -18.34 -3.69
N THR A 907 -43.37 -18.50 -5.01
CA THR A 907 -42.84 -17.48 -5.92
C THR A 907 -43.87 -16.42 -6.30
N LYS A 908 -45.17 -16.70 -6.13
CA LYS A 908 -46.27 -15.76 -6.42
C LYS A 908 -46.36 -14.68 -5.35
N VAL A 909 -46.37 -13.41 -5.79
CA VAL A 909 -46.47 -12.22 -4.95
C VAL A 909 -47.89 -11.65 -5.02
N ASN A 910 -48.40 -11.18 -3.88
CA ASN A 910 -49.58 -10.32 -3.82
C ASN A 910 -49.13 -8.87 -3.56
N ALA A 911 -49.32 -7.97 -4.53
CA ALA A 911 -48.80 -6.60 -4.47
C ALA A 911 -49.48 -5.76 -3.38
N ASP A 912 -50.81 -5.84 -3.23
CA ASP A 912 -51.55 -5.11 -2.19
C ASP A 912 -51.10 -5.54 -0.79
N ARG A 913 -50.88 -6.84 -0.60
CA ARG A 913 -50.35 -7.39 0.65
C ARG A 913 -48.92 -6.93 0.89
N ALA A 914 -48.04 -6.97 -0.13
CA ALA A 914 -46.67 -6.49 -0.01
C ALA A 914 -46.61 -5.00 0.39
N LYS A 915 -47.55 -4.19 -0.11
CA LYS A 915 -47.70 -2.78 0.27
C LYS A 915 -48.23 -2.59 1.70
N GLN A 916 -49.19 -3.40 2.14
CA GLN A 916 -49.69 -3.40 3.53
C GLN A 916 -48.60 -3.85 4.54
N ASP A 917 -47.82 -4.88 4.16
CA ASP A 917 -46.69 -5.38 4.94
C ASP A 917 -45.54 -4.35 4.97
N ALA A 918 -45.28 -3.65 3.87
CA ALA A 918 -44.33 -2.52 3.84
C ALA A 918 -44.78 -1.37 4.75
N GLN A 919 -46.05 -0.94 4.68
CA GLN A 919 -46.60 0.06 5.60
C GLN A 919 -46.50 -0.39 7.07
N SER A 920 -46.74 -1.67 7.35
CA SER A 920 -46.58 -2.24 8.69
C SER A 920 -45.15 -2.13 9.22
N LEU A 921 -44.13 -2.19 8.35
CA LEU A 921 -42.73 -1.95 8.74
C LEU A 921 -42.44 -0.46 8.97
N ILE A 922 -43.09 0.45 8.23
CA ILE A 922 -42.95 1.91 8.43
C ILE A 922 -43.52 2.29 9.80
N ASP A 923 -44.71 1.80 10.10
CA ASP A 923 -45.39 2.08 11.38
C ASP A 923 -44.56 1.53 12.56
N ALA A 924 -44.05 0.29 12.42
CA ALA A 924 -43.19 -0.40 13.41
C ALA A 924 -41.78 0.18 13.58
N SER A 925 -41.36 1.12 12.72
CA SER A 925 -40.05 1.82 12.79
C SER A 925 -40.20 3.34 13.02
N SER A 926 -41.37 3.79 13.50
CA SER A 926 -41.62 5.19 13.85
C SER A 926 -41.16 5.54 15.26
N ASP A 927 -40.42 6.65 15.44
CA ASP A 927 -39.69 7.03 16.67
C ASP A 927 -40.56 7.28 17.95
N LYS A 928 -41.86 7.00 17.92
CA LYS A 928 -42.81 7.36 19.01
C LYS A 928 -42.90 6.32 20.13
N PHE A 929 -42.69 5.05 19.81
CA PHE A 929 -42.51 3.94 20.76
C PHE A 929 -41.42 3.03 20.18
N GLY A 930 -40.49 2.56 21.02
CA GLY A 930 -39.28 1.87 20.54
C GLY A 930 -39.59 0.65 19.66
N THR A 931 -38.76 0.46 18.64
CA THR A 931 -38.95 -0.43 17.48
C THR A 931 -39.64 -1.76 17.79
N ASP A 932 -40.69 -2.11 17.05
CA ASP A 932 -41.33 -3.42 17.18
C ASP A 932 -40.51 -4.53 16.48
N LYS A 933 -39.49 -4.99 17.20
CA LYS A 933 -38.65 -6.13 16.80
C LYS A 933 -39.43 -7.45 16.71
N ALA A 934 -40.62 -7.54 17.31
CA ALA A 934 -41.48 -8.71 17.11
C ALA A 934 -42.15 -8.66 15.73
N LYS A 935 -42.59 -7.49 15.25
CA LYS A 935 -43.17 -7.33 13.91
C LYS A 935 -42.15 -7.58 12.80
N PHE A 936 -40.90 -7.15 12.98
CA PHE A 936 -39.80 -7.54 12.09
C PHE A 936 -39.65 -9.08 12.06
N ASN A 937 -39.49 -9.73 13.23
CA ASN A 937 -39.35 -11.20 13.28
C ASN A 937 -40.56 -11.96 12.70
N GLU A 938 -41.79 -11.47 12.91
CA GLU A 938 -43.01 -12.02 12.32
C GLU A 938 -42.94 -12.00 10.78
N LEU A 939 -42.67 -10.83 10.19
CA LEU A 939 -42.66 -10.64 8.75
C LEU A 939 -41.49 -11.38 8.08
N PHE A 940 -40.28 -11.28 8.63
CA PHE A 940 -39.08 -11.94 8.11
C PHE A 940 -39.12 -13.47 8.20
N CYS A 941 -39.95 -14.06 9.06
CA CYS A 941 -40.09 -15.53 9.14
C CYS A 941 -41.32 -16.07 8.37
N ASN A 942 -42.38 -15.28 8.21
CA ASN A 942 -43.68 -15.74 7.70
C ASN A 942 -44.08 -15.13 6.34
N ARG A 943 -43.11 -14.80 5.50
CA ARG A 943 -43.26 -14.40 4.09
C ARG A 943 -42.25 -15.12 3.23
N SER A 944 -42.57 -15.38 1.96
CA SER A 944 -41.61 -15.97 1.02
C SER A 944 -40.54 -14.98 0.60
N ASP A 945 -39.43 -15.47 0.04
CA ASP A 945 -38.36 -14.62 -0.46
C ASP A 945 -38.85 -13.69 -1.58
N SER A 946 -39.81 -14.13 -2.42
CA SER A 946 -40.45 -13.31 -3.44
C SER A 946 -41.38 -12.24 -2.84
N GLU A 947 -42.19 -12.60 -1.83
CA GLU A 947 -43.00 -11.62 -1.08
C GLU A 947 -42.09 -10.59 -0.38
N LEU A 948 -40.99 -11.03 0.24
CA LEU A 948 -40.05 -10.17 0.96
C LEU A 948 -39.31 -9.20 0.02
N LYS A 949 -38.88 -9.64 -1.17
CA LYS A 949 -38.35 -8.74 -2.21
C LYS A 949 -39.36 -7.64 -2.57
N ALA A 950 -40.62 -8.01 -2.82
CA ALA A 950 -41.66 -7.03 -3.14
C ALA A 950 -41.97 -6.07 -1.98
N ILE A 951 -41.95 -6.56 -0.73
CA ILE A 951 -42.08 -5.74 0.48
C ILE A 951 -40.91 -4.73 0.58
N PHE A 952 -39.68 -5.14 0.31
CA PHE A 952 -38.52 -4.23 0.36
C PHE A 952 -38.58 -3.15 -0.73
N ASN A 953 -39.05 -3.50 -1.94
CA ASN A 953 -39.26 -2.53 -3.02
C ASN A 953 -40.35 -1.51 -2.65
N GLN A 954 -41.53 -1.98 -2.22
CA GLN A 954 -42.61 -1.10 -1.75
C GLN A 954 -42.20 -0.25 -0.54
N PHE A 955 -41.36 -0.77 0.36
CA PHE A 955 -40.81 -0.01 1.47
C PHE A 955 -39.91 1.14 1.00
N ALA A 956 -39.05 0.88 0.01
CA ALA A 956 -38.20 1.91 -0.59
C ALA A 956 -39.01 2.98 -1.33
N GLU A 957 -40.01 2.57 -2.13
CA GLU A 957 -40.95 3.48 -2.80
C GLU A 957 -41.70 4.40 -1.82
N LEU A 958 -42.15 3.87 -0.67
CA LEU A 958 -42.93 4.61 0.32
C LEU A 958 -42.10 5.51 1.24
N THR A 959 -40.81 5.23 1.43
CA THR A 959 -39.97 5.93 2.43
C THR A 959 -38.78 6.71 1.85
N GLY A 960 -38.36 6.42 0.62
CA GLY A 960 -37.10 6.91 0.06
C GLY A 960 -35.86 6.39 0.82
N LYS A 961 -35.94 5.18 1.39
CA LYS A 961 -34.87 4.50 2.15
C LYS A 961 -34.89 2.99 1.93
N SER A 962 -33.73 2.36 2.00
CA SER A 962 -33.60 0.90 2.08
C SER A 962 -34.11 0.35 3.43
N ILE A 963 -34.55 -0.91 3.43
CA ILE A 963 -34.89 -1.61 4.68
C ILE A 963 -33.64 -1.82 5.55
N GLU A 964 -32.45 -1.93 4.97
CA GLU A 964 -31.17 -2.07 5.67
C GLU A 964 -30.76 -0.81 6.44
N GLU A 965 -30.99 0.40 5.92
CA GLU A 965 -30.81 1.65 6.68
C GLU A 965 -31.65 1.64 7.97
N ILE A 966 -32.91 1.21 7.85
CA ILE A 966 -33.83 1.16 8.99
C ILE A 966 -33.40 0.08 9.97
N VAL A 967 -33.03 -1.12 9.51
CA VAL A 967 -32.47 -2.16 10.39
C VAL A 967 -31.18 -1.70 11.09
N LYS A 968 -30.31 -0.93 10.42
CA LYS A 968 -29.10 -0.33 11.02
C LYS A 968 -29.40 0.78 12.04
N LYS A 969 -30.45 1.60 11.83
CA LYS A 969 -30.88 2.64 12.77
C LYS A 969 -31.58 2.06 14.00
N GLU A 970 -32.45 1.08 13.78
CA GLU A 970 -33.41 0.59 14.77
C GLU A 970 -32.93 -0.64 15.57
N THR A 971 -31.91 -1.34 15.08
CA THR A 971 -31.38 -2.55 15.73
C THR A 971 -29.86 -2.51 15.83
N SER A 972 -29.31 -3.15 16.86
CA SER A 972 -27.88 -3.22 17.13
C SER A 972 -27.46 -4.63 17.55
N GLY A 973 -26.16 -4.92 17.43
CA GLY A 973 -25.58 -6.22 17.83
C GLY A 973 -26.12 -7.39 17.00
N ASP A 974 -26.34 -8.53 17.63
CA ASP A 974 -26.51 -9.79 16.90
C ASP A 974 -27.87 -9.93 16.20
N ILE A 975 -28.89 -9.21 16.69
CA ILE A 975 -30.17 -9.09 15.98
C ILE A 975 -30.04 -8.23 14.71
N GLN A 976 -29.18 -7.22 14.70
CA GLN A 976 -28.85 -6.43 13.50
C GLN A 976 -28.09 -7.28 12.47
N LYS A 977 -27.02 -7.99 12.90
CA LYS A 977 -26.32 -8.98 12.06
C LYS A 977 -27.32 -9.99 11.48
N GLY A 978 -28.18 -10.52 12.35
CA GLY A 978 -29.28 -11.45 12.06
C GLY A 978 -30.15 -11.00 10.88
N ILE A 979 -30.81 -9.86 11.04
CA ILE A 979 -31.76 -9.37 10.03
C ILE A 979 -31.03 -8.95 8.74
N LEU A 980 -29.87 -8.30 8.82
CA LEU A 980 -29.11 -7.89 7.63
C LEU A 980 -28.62 -9.08 6.80
N ALA A 981 -28.11 -10.15 7.42
CA ALA A 981 -27.71 -11.36 6.71
C ALA A 981 -28.90 -12.06 6.04
N ILE A 982 -30.08 -12.07 6.68
CA ILE A 982 -31.32 -12.57 6.07
C ILE A 982 -31.73 -11.72 4.85
N ILE A 983 -31.70 -10.39 4.94
CA ILE A 983 -32.04 -9.50 3.82
C ILE A 983 -31.10 -9.74 2.63
N ARG A 984 -29.78 -9.79 2.87
CA ARG A 984 -28.78 -10.07 1.82
C ARG A 984 -29.01 -11.43 1.14
N CYS A 985 -29.23 -12.48 1.94
CA CYS A 985 -29.54 -13.82 1.44
C CYS A 985 -30.86 -13.86 0.63
N ILE A 986 -31.86 -13.05 0.99
CA ILE A 986 -33.11 -12.92 0.21
C ILE A 986 -32.85 -12.18 -1.10
N ARG A 987 -32.15 -11.04 -1.09
CA ARG A 987 -31.86 -10.24 -2.30
C ARG A 987 -31.15 -11.08 -3.35
N SER A 988 -29.99 -11.66 -3.01
CA SER A 988 -29.25 -12.55 -3.90
C SER A 988 -28.36 -13.53 -3.12
N ARG A 989 -28.77 -14.81 -3.10
CA ARG A 989 -27.97 -15.90 -2.51
C ARG A 989 -26.54 -15.97 -3.07
N PRO A 990 -26.29 -15.85 -4.40
CA PRO A 990 -24.93 -15.82 -4.94
C PRO A 990 -24.05 -14.69 -4.38
N HIS A 991 -24.58 -13.47 -4.29
CA HIS A 991 -23.83 -12.33 -3.74
C HIS A 991 -23.56 -12.51 -2.24
N PHE A 992 -24.56 -12.95 -1.47
CA PHE A 992 -24.37 -13.24 -0.03
C PHE A 992 -23.28 -14.30 0.20
N PHE A 993 -23.28 -15.41 -0.55
CA PHE A 993 -22.21 -16.40 -0.42
C PHE A 993 -20.85 -15.89 -0.92
N ALA A 994 -20.81 -15.04 -1.95
CA ALA A 994 -19.59 -14.36 -2.37
C ALA A 994 -19.02 -13.44 -1.27
N GLU A 995 -19.85 -12.66 -0.58
CA GLU A 995 -19.45 -11.86 0.59
C GLU A 995 -18.90 -12.74 1.72
N GLN A 996 -19.58 -13.84 2.06
CA GLN A 996 -19.15 -14.72 3.14
C GLN A 996 -17.84 -15.46 2.80
N LEU A 997 -17.58 -15.77 1.52
CA LEU A 997 -16.29 -16.28 1.04
C LEU A 997 -15.20 -15.20 1.14
N GLN A 998 -15.47 -13.97 0.73
CA GLN A 998 -14.53 -12.85 0.84
C GLN A 998 -14.15 -12.60 2.30
N LYS A 999 -15.13 -12.53 3.21
CA LYS A 999 -14.94 -12.45 4.68
C LYS A 999 -14.20 -13.65 5.30
N ALA A 1000 -14.16 -14.79 4.61
CA ALA A 1000 -13.47 -15.99 5.06
C ALA A 1000 -12.00 -16.03 4.61
N MET A 1001 -11.64 -15.30 3.56
CA MET A 1001 -10.28 -15.21 3.04
C MET A 1001 -9.57 -13.91 3.46
N LYS A 1002 -10.32 -12.81 3.62
CA LYS A 1002 -9.79 -11.50 4.01
C LYS A 1002 -9.22 -11.48 5.44
N GLY A 1003 -7.92 -11.25 5.54
CA GLY A 1003 -7.23 -10.87 6.78
C GLY A 1003 -5.95 -11.67 7.02
N PHE A 1004 -5.50 -11.73 8.27
CA PHE A 1004 -4.40 -12.60 8.68
C PHE A 1004 -4.87 -14.05 8.78
N GLY A 1005 -4.76 -14.77 7.68
CA GLY A 1005 -5.12 -16.18 7.58
C GLY A 1005 -6.60 -16.42 7.26
N THR A 1006 -6.89 -17.65 6.86
CA THR A 1006 -8.20 -18.06 6.32
C THR A 1006 -9.12 -18.63 7.40
N LYS A 1007 -10.41 -18.29 7.38
CA LYS A 1007 -11.46 -18.98 8.17
C LYS A 1007 -11.88 -20.27 7.47
N GLU A 1008 -11.07 -21.33 7.57
CA GLU A 1008 -11.28 -22.55 6.77
C GLU A 1008 -12.59 -23.26 7.09
N ALA A 1009 -13.16 -23.06 8.29
CA ALA A 1009 -14.48 -23.57 8.64
C ALA A 1009 -15.57 -23.04 7.67
N THR A 1010 -15.64 -21.71 7.51
CA THR A 1010 -16.58 -21.04 6.60
C THR A 1010 -16.24 -21.31 5.13
N LEU A 1011 -14.96 -21.24 4.76
CA LEU A 1011 -14.52 -21.51 3.39
C LEU A 1011 -14.94 -22.92 2.94
N ASN A 1012 -14.65 -23.95 3.74
CA ASN A 1012 -15.06 -25.33 3.45
C ASN A 1012 -16.58 -25.49 3.44
N ARG A 1013 -17.30 -24.92 4.42
CA ARG A 1013 -18.75 -25.04 4.52
C ARG A 1013 -19.46 -24.52 3.27
N ILE A 1014 -19.09 -23.31 2.81
CA ILE A 1014 -19.71 -22.71 1.63
C ILE A 1014 -19.33 -23.51 0.38
N ILE A 1015 -18.05 -23.78 0.17
CA ILE A 1015 -17.59 -24.49 -1.03
C ILE A 1015 -18.28 -25.86 -1.16
N ILE A 1016 -18.30 -26.67 -0.10
CA ILE A 1016 -18.98 -27.97 -0.15
C ILE A 1016 -20.49 -27.77 -0.37
N THR A 1017 -21.16 -26.97 0.46
CA THR A 1017 -22.64 -26.90 0.44
C THR A 1017 -23.24 -26.10 -0.72
N ARG A 1018 -22.41 -25.42 -1.53
CA ARG A 1018 -22.83 -24.74 -2.78
C ARG A 1018 -22.31 -25.41 -4.06
N SER A 1019 -21.27 -26.26 -3.99
CA SER A 1019 -20.62 -26.88 -5.15
C SER A 1019 -21.53 -27.71 -6.06
N GLU A 1020 -22.60 -28.28 -5.54
CA GLU A 1020 -23.62 -29.04 -6.30
C GLU A 1020 -24.91 -28.23 -6.54
N ILE A 1021 -24.91 -26.91 -6.26
CA ILE A 1021 -26.10 -26.05 -6.29
C ILE A 1021 -25.90 -24.78 -7.14
N ASP A 1022 -25.13 -23.79 -6.68
CA ASP A 1022 -24.99 -22.47 -7.35
C ASP A 1022 -23.57 -21.89 -7.30
N LEU A 1023 -22.54 -22.72 -7.07
CA LEU A 1023 -21.17 -22.24 -7.01
C LEU A 1023 -20.69 -21.60 -8.31
N VAL A 1024 -21.30 -21.90 -9.47
CA VAL A 1024 -21.05 -21.16 -10.73
C VAL A 1024 -21.54 -19.71 -10.61
N GLN A 1025 -22.78 -19.49 -10.14
CA GLN A 1025 -23.32 -18.14 -9.94
C GLN A 1025 -22.58 -17.37 -8.84
N ILE A 1026 -22.09 -18.05 -7.80
CA ILE A 1026 -21.27 -17.44 -6.74
C ILE A 1026 -19.94 -16.94 -7.30
N LYS A 1027 -19.28 -17.68 -8.22
CA LYS A 1027 -18.06 -17.21 -8.90
C LYS A 1027 -18.33 -15.93 -9.69
N VAL A 1028 -19.43 -15.87 -10.44
CA VAL A 1028 -19.83 -14.68 -11.21
C VAL A 1028 -20.10 -13.49 -10.29
N ALA A 1029 -20.87 -13.68 -9.21
CA ALA A 1029 -21.13 -12.64 -8.22
C ALA A 1029 -19.87 -12.16 -7.49
N TYR A 1030 -18.95 -13.08 -7.15
CA TYR A 1030 -17.65 -12.74 -6.54
C TYR A 1030 -16.79 -11.91 -7.50
N LYS A 1031 -16.73 -12.29 -8.77
CA LYS A 1031 -16.02 -11.53 -9.81
C LYS A 1031 -16.59 -10.13 -10.01
N HIS A 1032 -17.91 -10.00 -10.00
CA HIS A 1032 -18.59 -8.70 -10.08
C HIS A 1032 -18.29 -7.81 -8.85
N LEU A 1033 -18.41 -8.36 -7.64
CA LEU A 1033 -18.21 -7.61 -6.39
C LEU A 1033 -16.75 -7.21 -6.11
N TYR A 1034 -15.77 -8.00 -6.56
CA TYR A 1034 -14.37 -7.85 -6.14
C TYR A 1034 -13.36 -7.71 -7.30
N ASN A 1035 -13.84 -7.63 -8.54
CA ASN A 1035 -13.01 -7.56 -9.75
C ASN A 1035 -11.90 -8.64 -9.79
N CYS A 1036 -12.26 -9.84 -9.33
CA CYS A 1036 -11.32 -10.92 -9.02
C CYS A 1036 -11.95 -12.30 -9.25
N GLU A 1037 -11.22 -13.24 -9.85
CA GLU A 1037 -11.65 -14.64 -9.90
C GLU A 1037 -11.56 -15.28 -8.50
N LEU A 1038 -12.64 -15.92 -8.04
CA LEU A 1038 -12.71 -16.58 -6.73
C LEU A 1038 -11.61 -17.65 -6.57
N GLU A 1039 -11.30 -18.41 -7.63
CA GLU A 1039 -10.16 -19.34 -7.64
C GLU A 1039 -8.80 -18.66 -7.44
N ARG A 1040 -8.63 -17.38 -7.82
CA ARG A 1040 -7.37 -16.64 -7.64
C ARG A 1040 -7.12 -16.35 -6.18
N ASP A 1041 -8.14 -15.88 -5.45
CA ASP A 1041 -8.01 -15.58 -4.02
C ASP A 1041 -7.88 -16.86 -3.19
N ILE A 1042 -8.68 -17.90 -3.48
CA ILE A 1042 -8.48 -19.24 -2.89
C ILE A 1042 -7.05 -19.75 -3.16
N SER A 1043 -6.50 -19.49 -4.35
CA SER A 1043 -5.13 -19.85 -4.72
C SER A 1043 -4.07 -18.98 -4.02
N ALA A 1044 -4.39 -17.78 -3.56
CA ALA A 1044 -3.48 -16.92 -2.79
C ALA A 1044 -3.47 -17.30 -1.31
N ASP A 1045 -4.63 -17.44 -0.69
CA ASP A 1045 -4.79 -17.63 0.75
C ASP A 1045 -4.60 -19.08 1.22
N THR A 1046 -4.76 -20.07 0.33
CA THR A 1046 -4.58 -21.49 0.68
C THR A 1046 -3.33 -22.11 0.05
N SER A 1047 -2.85 -23.22 0.62
CA SER A 1047 -1.63 -23.90 0.15
C SER A 1047 -1.73 -25.43 0.25
N GLY A 1048 -0.71 -26.13 -0.27
CA GLY A 1048 -0.60 -27.58 -0.22
C GLY A 1048 -1.76 -28.32 -0.91
N ASP A 1049 -2.03 -29.53 -0.45
CA ASP A 1049 -3.09 -30.41 -0.99
C ASP A 1049 -4.49 -29.95 -0.62
N TYR A 1050 -4.61 -29.14 0.43
CA TYR A 1050 -5.84 -28.40 0.76
C TYR A 1050 -6.24 -27.48 -0.39
N LYS A 1051 -5.33 -26.61 -0.86
CA LYS A 1051 -5.53 -25.76 -2.05
C LYS A 1051 -5.90 -26.57 -3.29
N LYS A 1052 -5.19 -27.67 -3.55
CA LYS A 1052 -5.45 -28.54 -4.73
C LYS A 1052 -6.88 -29.09 -4.69
N LEU A 1053 -7.34 -29.58 -3.54
CA LEU A 1053 -8.69 -30.12 -3.37
C LEU A 1053 -9.78 -29.05 -3.54
N LEU A 1054 -9.59 -27.86 -2.98
CA LEU A 1054 -10.50 -26.74 -3.21
C LEU A 1054 -10.60 -26.40 -4.70
N LEU A 1055 -9.47 -26.20 -5.38
CA LEU A 1055 -9.46 -25.85 -6.81
C LEU A 1055 -10.05 -26.97 -7.69
N GLU A 1056 -9.91 -28.24 -7.31
CA GLU A 1056 -10.55 -29.37 -7.99
C GLU A 1056 -12.09 -29.31 -7.89
N ILE A 1057 -12.64 -28.84 -6.77
CA ILE A 1057 -14.08 -28.60 -6.59
C ILE A 1057 -14.56 -27.43 -7.47
N PHE A 1058 -13.72 -26.41 -7.70
CA PHE A 1058 -14.05 -25.22 -8.51
C PHE A 1058 -14.02 -25.41 -10.03
N LYS A 1059 -13.35 -26.47 -10.52
CA LYS A 1059 -13.27 -26.77 -11.97
C LYS A 1059 -14.65 -26.83 -12.60
N ASP A 1060 -14.78 -26.20 -13.76
CA ASP A 1060 -16.00 -26.28 -14.55
C ASP A 1060 -16.29 -27.73 -14.98
N PRO A 1061 -17.55 -28.22 -14.93
CA PRO A 1061 -17.91 -29.56 -15.40
C PRO A 1061 -17.44 -29.90 -16.82
N SER A 1062 -17.32 -28.91 -17.71
CA SER A 1062 -16.80 -29.08 -19.09
C SER A 1062 -15.30 -29.41 -19.15
N GLN A 1063 -14.53 -29.04 -18.12
CA GLN A 1063 -13.09 -29.27 -18.02
C GLN A 1063 -12.73 -30.62 -17.38
N ARG A 1064 -13.73 -31.45 -17.03
CA ARG A 1064 -13.57 -32.74 -16.35
C ARG A 1064 -13.72 -33.91 -17.34
N ASN A 1065 -12.71 -34.11 -18.20
CA ASN A 1065 -12.56 -35.27 -19.09
C ASN A 1065 -11.28 -36.04 -18.78
#